data_AF-A0A318YEB5-F1
#
_entry.id   AF-A0A318YEB5-F1
#
_cell.length_a   1.000
_cell.length_b   1.000
_cell.length_c   1.000
_cell.angle_alpha   90.00
_cell.angle_beta   90.00
_cell.angle_gamma   90.00
#
_symmetry.space_group_name_H-M   'P 1'
#
loop_
_entity.id
_entity.type
_entity.pdbx_description
1 polymer ?
#
loop_
_entity_poly.entity_id
_entity_poly.type
_entity_poly.pdbx_seq_one_letter_code
_entity_poly.pdbx_strand_id
1 'polypeptide(L)'
;MDCSMTRPSSTSRFPFFPFSLWSSKRPQQSTASTQTPAQTSPRIMAQSQTQIQAPARSEPETQSQRQPESLPRTPVPPQPTAEELAERDRQNRETAREEAVQELDSLVGHDNVKRQLHGVQTWVQICRRHGRDPKSEWYNIAFLGNPGTGKTTVARIYAKMLYAMGICDSHTVCETTGADLASRGPDGVQQLLRNMTDAKAPVQTAGVLIVDHPHTLMDAPQTPATEQALEDIRHAMERNIGRIIVIFTGDADEMNSFLRENPALQQRICSSLRFNDFDRQQLTQLLARRIITEYNGRMQVEGGLEGTYMQAAARRLVRGRADKGFTNAHAVREMVKSIAQRQAQCLTDQQDSGMDEVDYFFFSKDDVLGPSPAETRSTSEAWEAMQKLIGQDAVKASVAEVFDTTEENYYREIRNQRRLPLRVNRIFAGPPGTGKSTAIRMYAQILVDLGVLNNGEVRVKPLSALCDLPEDQLRATVESTIGNVLVVDVDTDRQERPTVPDTVVDILAAPRDNHCTILVGTHDSISQFLHRAGPKARGFETHLVRFSALTREHMEELFQSKLDEQDLDATPEAFQAAMDTLDNARMRKDFDNARAVEHLLAAAIYHFERRSRTGASAQPVERLLEGRDFNPELVGGTTALVFREELRHSIVPDDIISILKRYHNEMKAAWLQGLDPGARMPAAFVFKGAPGTGKKTVARQLGTLYYKMGALSDGALVPCSVADLLAPNVHPTSVRSRSQLDQNKGKVLFIEDAHRLADTDTTQAVDELVYLLPKYASTMVVILAGPAQEMDQLLANRPRLSALFQEEIVFRNPTPRECLRLLDRKLDEQQIKGPRLYLTDPRAPSHREFTRAIQILSMFPCWSNARDVEVLVRWMVAACIKDLPLDNSSSVSALPAMQLSEEQAMSCMVRLFNLKRDRLRFNQDPKARALPRVLSQPRCTDRTGVKFPV
;
A
#
# COMPACT_ATOMS: atom_id res chain seq x y z
N MET A 1 -21.41 -46.35 24.86
CA MET A 1 -22.43 -47.02 24.03
C MET A 1 -21.74 -47.40 22.74
N ASP A 2 -21.41 -48.68 22.64
CA ASP A 2 -20.80 -49.33 21.49
C ASP A 2 -21.74 -49.31 20.28
N CYS A 3 -21.18 -49.19 19.06
CA CYS A 3 -21.20 -50.29 18.10
C CYS A 3 -20.51 -49.91 16.78
N SER A 4 -19.51 -50.73 16.46
CA SER A 4 -18.85 -50.96 15.19
C SER A 4 -19.79 -51.18 14.01
N MET A 5 -19.40 -50.73 12.81
CA MET A 5 -19.93 -51.25 11.54
C MET A 5 -18.83 -51.83 10.64
N THR A 6 -19.15 -53.03 10.19
CA THR A 6 -18.41 -54.03 9.42
C THR A 6 -18.58 -53.84 7.90
N ARG A 7 -17.57 -54.20 7.11
CA ARG A 7 -17.70 -54.58 5.68
C ARG A 7 -18.48 -55.91 5.55
N PRO A 8 -19.11 -56.24 4.41
CA PRO A 8 -18.42 -57.10 3.42
C PRO A 8 -18.83 -56.99 1.91
N SER A 9 -17.88 -57.40 1.06
CA SER A 9 -17.95 -58.25 -0.17
C SER A 9 -18.96 -58.06 -1.33
N SER A 10 -18.35 -57.83 -2.52
CA SER A 10 -18.47 -58.53 -3.83
C SER A 10 -19.82 -58.93 -4.45
N THR A 11 -20.01 -58.58 -5.74
CA THR A 11 -20.45 -59.53 -6.79
C THR A 11 -19.99 -59.07 -8.18
N SER A 12 -19.40 -60.01 -8.91
CA SER A 12 -18.95 -59.94 -10.31
C SER A 12 -20.06 -60.31 -11.30
N ARG A 13 -19.98 -59.88 -12.58
CA ARG A 13 -20.32 -60.70 -13.76
C ARG A 13 -19.64 -60.16 -15.05
N PHE A 14 -18.87 -61.07 -15.66
CA PHE A 14 -18.06 -61.11 -16.90
C PHE A 14 -18.86 -60.94 -18.23
N PRO A 15 -18.29 -61.04 -19.49
CA PRO A 15 -16.99 -61.60 -19.97
C PRO A 15 -16.20 -60.76 -21.03
N PHE A 16 -14.86 -60.81 -21.11
CA PHE A 16 -13.90 -61.74 -21.78
C PHE A 16 -13.86 -61.77 -23.34
N PHE A 17 -12.81 -61.12 -23.92
CA PHE A 17 -11.72 -61.60 -24.84
C PHE A 17 -12.05 -62.44 -26.13
N PRO A 18 -11.18 -62.56 -27.19
CA PRO A 18 -9.73 -62.69 -27.03
C PRO A 18 -8.72 -62.36 -28.19
N PHE A 19 -7.42 -62.53 -27.86
CA PHE A 19 -6.22 -62.96 -28.65
C PHE A 19 -5.80 -62.13 -29.90
N SER A 20 -4.55 -61.90 -30.30
CA SER A 20 -3.14 -62.02 -29.83
C SER A 20 -2.26 -62.02 -31.09
N LEU A 21 -1.01 -61.56 -31.06
CA LEU A 21 0.21 -62.33 -31.42
C LEU A 21 1.39 -61.44 -31.87
N TRP A 22 2.53 -61.74 -31.20
CA TRP A 22 3.93 -61.68 -31.67
C TRP A 22 4.57 -60.29 -31.86
N SER A 23 5.85 -60.08 -31.56
CA SER A 23 6.85 -60.84 -30.80
C SER A 23 8.02 -59.90 -30.54
N SER A 24 8.65 -60.04 -29.38
CA SER A 24 9.93 -59.43 -29.02
C SER A 24 11.12 -60.20 -29.61
N LYS A 25 12.14 -59.52 -30.12
CA LYS A 25 13.54 -59.97 -30.10
C LYS A 25 14.52 -58.78 -30.12
N ARG A 26 15.26 -58.64 -29.02
CA ARG A 26 16.59 -57.99 -28.87
C ARG A 26 17.69 -58.96 -29.38
N PRO A 27 19.01 -58.69 -29.28
CA PRO A 27 19.80 -57.43 -29.20
C PRO A 27 21.05 -57.45 -30.15
N GLN A 28 21.88 -56.40 -30.17
CA GLN A 28 23.33 -56.48 -29.83
C GLN A 28 24.09 -55.15 -29.97
N GLN A 29 25.15 -55.05 -29.16
CA GLN A 29 26.04 -53.92 -28.88
C GLN A 29 27.25 -53.89 -29.83
N SER A 30 27.86 -52.71 -30.01
CA SER A 30 29.33 -52.58 -30.13
C SER A 30 29.81 -51.15 -29.83
N THR A 31 30.48 -51.01 -28.67
CA THR A 31 31.77 -50.32 -28.37
C THR A 31 32.13 -49.00 -29.10
N ALA A 32 32.24 -47.87 -28.37
CA ALA A 32 33.49 -47.21 -27.87
C ALA A 32 34.35 -46.57 -29.00
N SER A 33 34.91 -45.35 -28.93
CA SER A 33 35.47 -44.57 -27.82
C SER A 33 35.71 -43.09 -28.21
N THR A 34 35.81 -42.28 -27.17
CA THR A 34 36.12 -40.86 -26.98
C THR A 34 37.34 -40.29 -27.73
N GLN A 35 37.26 -39.04 -28.22
CA GLN A 35 38.29 -37.98 -28.07
C GLN A 35 37.76 -36.60 -28.54
N THR A 36 37.60 -35.67 -27.60
CA THR A 36 37.47 -34.19 -27.73
C THR A 36 38.90 -33.56 -27.72
N PRO A 37 39.11 -32.23 -27.88
CA PRO A 37 38.18 -31.12 -28.15
C PRO A 37 38.62 -30.13 -29.25
N ALA A 38 37.67 -29.38 -29.80
CA ALA A 38 37.96 -28.05 -30.35
C ALA A 38 36.77 -27.12 -30.13
N GLN A 39 37.09 -25.95 -29.59
CA GLN A 39 36.21 -24.88 -29.13
C GLN A 39 35.38 -24.30 -30.28
N THR A 40 34.10 -24.03 -30.03
CA THR A 40 33.37 -22.90 -30.63
C THR A 40 32.06 -22.68 -29.89
N SER A 41 31.91 -21.49 -29.31
CA SER A 41 30.68 -20.92 -28.79
C SER A 41 30.47 -19.55 -29.47
N PRO A 42 29.36 -18.84 -29.24
CA PRO A 42 28.24 -18.77 -30.17
C PRO A 42 28.11 -17.37 -30.78
N ARG A 43 27.45 -17.25 -31.94
CA ARG A 43 27.18 -15.93 -32.54
C ARG A 43 25.78 -15.45 -32.17
N ILE A 44 25.79 -14.40 -31.37
CA ILE A 44 24.71 -13.57 -30.86
C ILE A 44 24.16 -12.65 -31.96
N MET A 45 22.88 -12.30 -31.83
CA MET A 45 22.21 -11.15 -32.45
C MET A 45 23.03 -9.84 -32.36
N ALA A 46 22.96 -8.98 -33.36
CA ALA A 46 23.05 -7.54 -33.11
C ALA A 46 22.38 -6.73 -34.22
N GLN A 47 21.43 -5.90 -33.79
CA GLN A 47 20.99 -4.68 -34.44
C GLN A 47 22.17 -3.71 -34.56
N SER A 48 22.16 -2.78 -35.54
CA SER A 48 22.39 -1.33 -35.32
C SER A 48 22.62 -0.56 -36.62
N GLN A 49 21.94 0.58 -36.65
CA GLN A 49 21.91 1.74 -37.54
C GLN A 49 23.22 2.25 -38.18
N THR A 50 23.07 2.57 -39.48
CA THR A 50 23.46 3.79 -40.23
C THR A 50 24.49 4.77 -39.65
N GLN A 51 25.51 5.10 -40.44
CA GLN A 51 25.74 6.41 -41.08
C GLN A 51 27.05 6.35 -41.89
N ILE A 52 27.11 7.03 -43.05
CA ILE A 52 28.16 7.99 -43.44
C ILE A 52 27.93 8.47 -44.89
N GLN A 53 27.73 9.78 -44.95
CA GLN A 53 27.91 10.82 -45.97
C GLN A 53 28.50 10.48 -47.35
N ALA A 54 27.92 11.12 -48.36
CA ALA A 54 28.47 11.35 -49.70
C ALA A 54 28.75 12.86 -49.91
N PRO A 55 29.76 13.25 -50.70
CA PRO A 55 29.84 14.60 -51.27
C PRO A 55 29.69 14.61 -52.81
N ALA A 56 29.11 15.71 -53.29
CA ALA A 56 29.02 16.16 -54.68
C ALA A 56 30.41 16.63 -55.21
N ARG A 57 30.73 16.73 -56.51
CA ARG A 57 30.14 17.61 -57.56
C ARG A 57 30.71 17.29 -58.97
N SER A 58 29.89 17.65 -59.98
CA SER A 58 30.16 18.23 -61.32
C SER A 58 30.87 17.43 -62.44
N GLU A 59 30.05 16.98 -63.43
CA GLU A 59 30.05 17.24 -64.91
C GLU A 59 31.34 17.68 -65.65
N PRO A 60 31.51 17.41 -66.98
CA PRO A 60 30.44 17.41 -68.01
C PRO A 60 30.50 16.32 -69.13
N GLU A 61 29.50 16.44 -70.00
CA GLU A 61 29.03 15.65 -71.15
C GLU A 61 30.06 15.30 -72.24
N THR A 62 29.91 14.13 -72.90
CA THR A 62 29.88 14.04 -74.38
C THR A 62 29.20 12.73 -74.84
N GLN A 63 28.38 12.84 -75.88
CA GLN A 63 27.67 11.77 -76.59
C GLN A 63 28.61 10.85 -77.38
N SER A 64 28.35 9.53 -77.40
CA SER A 64 28.39 8.71 -78.63
C SER A 64 27.90 7.27 -78.42
N GLN A 65 26.85 6.96 -79.17
CA GLN A 65 26.38 5.69 -79.74
C GLN A 65 27.14 4.39 -79.40
N ARG A 66 26.40 3.39 -78.90
CA ARG A 66 26.45 1.98 -79.33
C ARG A 66 25.15 1.27 -78.91
N GLN A 67 24.48 0.62 -79.87
CA GLN A 67 23.34 -0.29 -79.64
C GLN A 67 23.79 -1.50 -78.80
N PRO A 68 22.85 -2.17 -78.11
CA PRO A 68 22.65 -3.59 -78.45
C PRO A 68 21.18 -4.06 -78.42
N GLU A 69 20.88 -4.86 -79.44
CA GLU A 69 20.07 -6.09 -79.50
C GLU A 69 18.63 -6.15 -78.94
N SER A 70 17.76 -6.53 -79.87
CA SER A 70 16.31 -6.73 -79.77
C SER A 70 15.91 -8.06 -79.12
N LEU A 71 14.96 -8.00 -78.18
CA LEU A 71 14.13 -9.13 -77.75
C LEU A 71 12.76 -9.12 -78.48
N PRO A 72 12.08 -10.27 -78.64
CA PRO A 72 10.89 -10.40 -79.50
C PRO A 72 9.68 -9.68 -78.89
N ARG A 73 8.99 -8.85 -79.67
CA ARG A 73 7.71 -8.26 -79.29
C ARG A 73 6.61 -9.31 -79.38
N THR A 74 6.00 -9.64 -78.25
CA THR A 74 4.64 -10.22 -78.21
C THR A 74 3.64 -9.23 -78.80
N PRO A 75 2.63 -9.69 -79.56
CA PRO A 75 1.61 -8.80 -80.11
C PRO A 75 0.77 -8.22 -78.97
N VAL A 76 0.72 -6.90 -78.89
CA VAL A 76 -0.20 -6.15 -78.01
C VAL A 76 -1.64 -6.48 -78.46
N PRO A 77 -2.54 -6.90 -77.55
CA PRO A 77 -3.93 -7.14 -77.92
C PRO A 77 -4.58 -5.84 -78.44
N PRO A 78 -5.51 -5.91 -79.42
CA PRO A 78 -6.17 -4.73 -79.97
C PRO A 78 -6.89 -3.94 -78.85
N GLN A 79 -6.79 -2.61 -78.88
CA GLN A 79 -7.51 -1.75 -77.95
C GLN A 79 -9.03 -1.95 -78.15
N PRO A 80 -9.80 -2.16 -77.07
CA PRO A 80 -11.23 -2.39 -77.19
C PRO A 80 -11.93 -1.18 -77.79
N THR A 81 -12.92 -1.43 -78.63
CA THR A 81 -13.80 -0.40 -79.22
C THR A 81 -14.66 0.25 -78.13
N ALA A 82 -15.16 1.47 -78.38
CA ALA A 82 -15.98 2.23 -77.42
C ALA A 82 -17.26 1.47 -76.99
N GLU A 83 -17.80 0.61 -77.87
CA GLU A 83 -18.96 -0.24 -77.59
C GLU A 83 -18.59 -1.43 -76.66
N GLU A 84 -17.41 -2.04 -76.85
CA GLU A 84 -16.90 -3.11 -75.97
C GLU A 84 -16.57 -2.60 -74.55
N LEU A 85 -16.10 -1.35 -74.44
CA LEU A 85 -15.86 -0.68 -73.16
C LEU A 85 -17.17 -0.37 -72.42
N ALA A 86 -18.20 0.09 -73.14
CA ALA A 86 -19.51 0.37 -72.57
C ALA A 86 -20.24 -0.90 -72.11
N GLU A 87 -20.09 -2.01 -72.84
CA GLU A 87 -20.70 -3.28 -72.46
C GLU A 87 -20.00 -3.93 -71.25
N ARG A 88 -18.67 -3.86 -71.19
CA ARG A 88 -17.90 -4.27 -70.01
C ARG A 88 -18.26 -3.46 -68.77
N ASP A 89 -18.44 -2.15 -68.90
CA ASP A 89 -18.85 -1.30 -67.78
C ASP A 89 -20.28 -1.61 -67.32
N ARG A 90 -21.20 -1.93 -68.24
CA ARG A 90 -22.55 -2.42 -67.90
C ARG A 90 -22.50 -3.70 -67.07
N GLN A 91 -21.75 -4.71 -67.53
CA GLN A 91 -21.58 -5.97 -66.81
C GLN A 91 -20.91 -5.77 -65.46
N ASN A 92 -19.85 -4.96 -65.38
CA ASN A 92 -19.16 -4.64 -64.13
C ASN A 92 -20.10 -3.96 -63.11
N ARG A 93 -20.99 -3.08 -63.56
CA ARG A 93 -21.98 -2.42 -62.69
C ARG A 93 -23.07 -3.36 -62.20
N GLU A 94 -23.52 -4.30 -63.03
CA GLU A 94 -24.47 -5.33 -62.62
C GLU A 94 -23.87 -6.27 -61.58
N THR A 95 -22.65 -6.76 -61.81
CA THR A 95 -21.90 -7.57 -60.83
C THR A 95 -21.70 -6.80 -59.53
N ALA A 96 -21.24 -5.55 -59.60
CA ALA A 96 -21.05 -4.70 -58.42
C ALA A 96 -22.37 -4.45 -57.66
N ARG A 97 -23.51 -4.40 -58.36
CA ARG A 97 -24.83 -4.28 -57.72
C ARG A 97 -25.16 -5.51 -56.90
N GLU A 98 -25.00 -6.69 -57.48
CA GLU A 98 -25.31 -7.97 -56.85
C GLU A 98 -24.39 -8.21 -55.65
N GLU A 99 -23.09 -7.99 -55.83
CA GLU A 99 -22.09 -8.08 -54.75
C GLU A 99 -22.38 -7.09 -53.63
N ALA A 100 -22.69 -5.82 -53.92
CA ALA A 100 -22.94 -4.82 -52.89
C ALA A 100 -24.22 -5.12 -52.08
N VAL A 101 -25.28 -5.61 -52.73
CA VAL A 101 -26.51 -6.02 -52.05
C VAL A 101 -26.24 -7.27 -51.20
N GLN A 102 -25.54 -8.27 -51.74
CA GLN A 102 -25.20 -9.48 -51.00
C GLN A 102 -24.28 -9.20 -49.80
N GLU A 103 -23.26 -8.34 -49.97
CA GLU A 103 -22.38 -7.89 -48.90
C GLU A 103 -23.19 -7.17 -47.81
N LEU A 104 -24.08 -6.25 -48.18
CA LEU A 104 -24.94 -5.51 -47.26
C LEU A 104 -25.88 -6.43 -46.49
N ASP A 105 -26.57 -7.33 -47.18
CA ASP A 105 -27.51 -8.28 -46.56
C ASP A 105 -26.79 -9.25 -45.63
N SER A 106 -25.56 -9.64 -45.97
CA SER A 106 -24.74 -10.51 -45.12
C SER A 106 -24.33 -9.87 -43.80
N LEU A 107 -24.31 -8.53 -43.68
CA LEU A 107 -23.88 -7.88 -42.44
C LEU A 107 -24.85 -8.20 -41.29
N VAL A 108 -24.30 -8.49 -40.11
CA VAL A 108 -25.10 -8.78 -38.92
C VAL A 108 -25.73 -7.49 -38.40
N GLY A 109 -27.05 -7.46 -38.22
CA GLY A 109 -27.78 -6.32 -37.67
C GLY A 109 -27.86 -5.10 -38.61
N HIS A 110 -27.89 -3.90 -38.01
CA HIS A 110 -28.00 -2.60 -38.69
C HIS A 110 -29.24 -2.43 -39.60
N ASP A 111 -30.38 -2.99 -39.21
CA ASP A 111 -31.62 -2.94 -40.01
C ASP A 111 -32.09 -1.52 -40.32
N ASN A 112 -31.75 -0.55 -39.48
CA ASN A 112 -32.01 0.87 -39.73
C ASN A 112 -31.12 1.42 -40.86
N VAL A 113 -29.83 1.10 -40.86
CA VAL A 113 -28.87 1.49 -41.90
C VAL A 113 -29.22 0.82 -43.22
N LYS A 114 -29.48 -0.50 -43.23
CA LYS A 114 -29.88 -1.24 -44.44
C LYS A 114 -31.11 -0.61 -45.10
N ARG A 115 -32.16 -0.32 -44.32
CA ARG A 115 -33.37 0.37 -44.81
C ARG A 115 -33.06 1.73 -45.42
N GLN A 116 -32.21 2.53 -44.80
CA GLN A 116 -31.85 3.86 -45.31
C GLN A 116 -31.03 3.78 -46.61
N LEU A 117 -30.12 2.81 -46.74
CA LEU A 117 -29.35 2.58 -47.97
C LEU A 117 -30.23 2.09 -49.13
N HIS A 118 -31.19 1.19 -48.88
CA HIS A 118 -32.21 0.84 -49.89
C HIS A 118 -33.10 2.04 -50.25
N GLY A 119 -33.32 2.96 -49.31
CA GLY A 119 -33.97 4.24 -49.56
C GLY A 119 -33.25 5.09 -50.61
N VAL A 120 -31.91 5.10 -50.61
CA VAL A 120 -31.11 5.78 -51.64
C VAL A 120 -31.33 5.15 -53.02
N GLN A 121 -31.35 3.82 -53.11
CA GLN A 121 -31.65 3.12 -54.38
C GLN A 121 -33.04 3.51 -54.92
N THR A 122 -34.02 3.59 -54.02
CA THR A 122 -35.39 4.00 -54.36
C THR A 122 -35.43 5.45 -54.83
N TRP A 123 -34.70 6.34 -54.16
CA TRP A 123 -34.57 7.75 -54.54
C TRP A 123 -34.00 7.94 -55.95
N VAL A 124 -32.93 7.21 -56.29
CA VAL A 124 -32.33 7.23 -57.62
C VAL A 124 -33.32 6.79 -58.70
N GLN A 125 -34.11 5.76 -58.43
CA GLN A 125 -35.17 5.31 -59.35
C GLN A 125 -36.25 6.38 -59.55
N ILE A 126 -36.64 7.07 -58.48
CA ILE A 126 -37.60 8.18 -58.53
C ILE A 126 -37.05 9.33 -59.37
N CYS A 127 -35.81 9.76 -59.16
CA CYS A 127 -35.17 10.82 -59.95
C CYS A 127 -35.18 10.49 -61.45
N ARG A 128 -34.82 9.26 -61.82
CA ARG A 128 -34.88 8.78 -63.21
C ARG A 128 -36.28 8.85 -63.80
N ARG A 129 -37.29 8.41 -63.03
CA ARG A 129 -38.70 8.46 -63.46
C ARG A 129 -39.23 9.89 -63.61
N HIS A 130 -38.72 10.84 -62.83
CA HIS A 130 -39.03 12.26 -62.95
C HIS A 130 -38.24 12.98 -64.05
N GLY A 131 -37.41 12.27 -64.82
CA GLY A 131 -36.60 12.87 -65.89
C GLY A 131 -35.45 13.74 -65.37
N ARG A 132 -35.08 13.62 -64.09
CA ARG A 132 -33.91 14.29 -63.51
C ARG A 132 -32.70 13.38 -63.62
N ASP A 133 -31.53 13.96 -63.89
CA ASP A 133 -30.27 13.22 -63.83
C ASP A 133 -29.92 12.92 -62.37
N PRO A 134 -29.85 11.64 -61.94
CA PRO A 134 -29.45 11.30 -60.58
C PRO A 134 -28.07 11.83 -60.19
N LYS A 135 -27.18 12.10 -61.14
CA LYS A 135 -25.86 12.70 -60.87
C LYS A 135 -25.93 14.14 -60.37
N SER A 136 -27.08 14.82 -60.53
CA SER A 136 -27.29 16.21 -60.09
C SER A 136 -27.69 16.36 -58.61
N GLU A 137 -27.88 15.25 -57.89
CA GLU A 137 -28.29 15.22 -56.48
C GLU A 137 -27.08 15.06 -55.52
N TRP A 138 -27.26 15.42 -54.24
CA TRP A 138 -26.23 15.23 -53.20
C TRP A 138 -26.32 13.86 -52.52
N TYR A 139 -25.19 13.18 -52.42
CA TYR A 139 -25.06 11.85 -51.78
C TYR A 139 -24.10 11.83 -50.59
N ASN A 140 -23.63 12.99 -50.13
CA ASN A 140 -22.73 13.12 -48.98
C ASN A 140 -23.45 12.71 -47.69
N ILE A 141 -22.83 11.85 -46.89
CA ILE A 141 -23.50 11.20 -45.76
C ILE A 141 -22.57 11.17 -44.54
N ALA A 142 -23.16 11.30 -43.34
CA ALA A 142 -22.42 11.17 -42.09
C ALA A 142 -22.84 9.87 -41.38
N PHE A 143 -21.86 9.06 -40.96
CA PHE A 143 -22.07 7.84 -40.18
C PHE A 143 -21.64 8.08 -38.74
N LEU A 144 -22.60 7.95 -37.82
CA LEU A 144 -22.44 8.24 -36.40
C LEU A 144 -22.63 6.96 -35.59
N GLY A 145 -21.73 6.65 -34.67
CA GLY A 145 -21.90 5.54 -33.73
C GLY A 145 -20.57 5.10 -33.14
N ASN A 146 -20.59 4.20 -32.16
CA ASN A 146 -19.36 3.79 -31.46
C ASN A 146 -18.36 3.08 -32.40
N PRO A 147 -17.07 2.98 -32.05
CA PRO A 147 -16.08 2.32 -32.89
C PRO A 147 -16.35 0.80 -33.00
N GLY A 148 -15.96 0.22 -34.13
CA GLY A 148 -16.18 -1.21 -34.40
C GLY A 148 -17.62 -1.61 -34.71
N THR A 149 -18.53 -0.66 -34.96
CA THR A 149 -19.90 -0.91 -35.48
C THR A 149 -19.95 -1.13 -37.00
N GLY A 150 -18.81 -1.17 -37.70
CA GLY A 150 -18.76 -1.43 -39.14
C GLY A 150 -19.00 -0.21 -40.05
N LYS A 151 -18.91 1.02 -39.54
CA LYS A 151 -19.10 2.28 -40.29
C LYS A 151 -18.31 2.31 -41.61
N THR A 152 -16.99 2.11 -41.55
CA THR A 152 -16.10 2.13 -42.72
C THR A 152 -16.40 0.99 -43.70
N THR A 153 -16.77 -0.19 -43.19
CA THR A 153 -17.19 -1.33 -44.02
C THR A 153 -18.44 -0.98 -44.82
N VAL A 154 -19.45 -0.41 -44.17
CA VAL A 154 -20.67 0.05 -44.84
C VAL A 154 -20.39 1.22 -45.79
N ALA A 155 -19.41 2.08 -45.50
CA ALA A 155 -19.05 3.19 -46.38
C ALA A 155 -18.46 2.70 -47.71
N ARG A 156 -17.63 1.65 -47.68
CA ARG A 156 -17.13 0.98 -48.88
C ARG A 156 -18.24 0.32 -49.68
N ILE A 157 -19.19 -0.34 -49.00
CA ILE A 157 -20.37 -0.94 -49.66
C ILE A 157 -21.23 0.15 -50.32
N TYR A 158 -21.44 1.27 -49.63
CA TYR A 158 -22.18 2.42 -50.17
C TYR A 158 -21.50 2.98 -51.42
N ALA A 159 -20.16 3.09 -51.44
CA ALA A 159 -19.41 3.48 -52.63
C ALA A 159 -19.61 2.52 -53.81
N LYS A 160 -19.55 1.20 -53.56
CA LYS A 160 -19.86 0.17 -54.57
C LYS A 160 -21.30 0.30 -55.10
N MET A 161 -22.27 0.55 -54.22
CA MET A 161 -23.68 0.76 -54.61
C MET A 161 -23.83 2.00 -55.51
N LEU A 162 -23.14 3.11 -55.21
CA LEU A 162 -23.17 4.33 -56.01
C LEU A 162 -22.57 4.13 -57.41
N TYR A 163 -21.47 3.36 -57.51
CA TYR A 163 -20.89 2.93 -58.80
C TYR A 163 -21.86 2.06 -59.59
N ALA A 164 -22.45 1.04 -58.96
CA ALA A 164 -23.43 0.15 -59.57
C ALA A 164 -24.68 0.90 -60.10
N MET A 165 -25.09 1.96 -59.40
CA MET A 165 -26.18 2.84 -59.83
C MET A 165 -25.77 3.82 -60.93
N GLY A 166 -24.49 3.90 -61.30
CA GLY A 166 -23.97 4.83 -62.31
C GLY A 166 -23.94 6.29 -61.85
N ILE A 167 -23.88 6.53 -60.53
CA ILE A 167 -23.69 7.86 -59.95
C ILE A 167 -22.21 8.21 -59.99
N CYS A 168 -21.35 7.31 -59.52
CA CYS A 168 -19.90 7.42 -59.62
C CYS A 168 -19.39 6.71 -60.88
N ASP A 169 -18.33 7.24 -61.48
CA ASP A 169 -17.69 6.64 -62.66
C ASP A 169 -16.69 5.53 -62.26
N SER A 170 -16.32 5.42 -60.98
CA SER A 170 -15.50 4.34 -60.41
C SER A 170 -15.96 3.93 -59.00
N HIS A 171 -15.63 2.70 -58.58
CA HIS A 171 -15.80 2.21 -57.22
C HIS A 171 -14.56 2.46 -56.32
N THR A 172 -13.56 3.19 -56.82
CA THR A 172 -12.35 3.53 -56.05
C THR A 172 -12.68 4.43 -54.86
N VAL A 173 -12.25 4.00 -53.68
CA VAL A 173 -12.45 4.72 -52.41
C VAL A 173 -11.12 5.30 -51.96
N CYS A 174 -11.09 6.58 -51.64
CA CYS A 174 -9.96 7.22 -50.98
C CYS A 174 -10.29 7.35 -49.49
N GLU A 175 -9.49 6.73 -48.63
CA GLU A 175 -9.65 6.80 -47.18
C GLU A 175 -8.59 7.74 -46.58
N THR A 176 -9.02 8.65 -45.73
CA THR A 176 -8.16 9.55 -44.97
C THR A 176 -8.73 9.76 -43.57
N THR A 177 -7.91 10.24 -42.64
CA THR A 177 -8.33 10.57 -41.28
C THR A 177 -8.24 12.07 -41.06
N GLY A 178 -8.97 12.61 -40.07
CA GLY A 178 -8.82 14.03 -39.72
C GLY A 178 -7.36 14.40 -39.39
N ALA A 179 -6.66 13.56 -38.63
CA ALA A 179 -5.23 13.75 -38.34
C ALA A 179 -4.34 13.71 -39.60
N ASP A 180 -4.61 12.82 -40.56
CA ASP A 180 -3.87 12.75 -41.84
C ASP A 180 -4.11 14.02 -42.66
N LEU A 181 -5.36 14.50 -42.73
CA LEU A 181 -5.72 15.77 -43.38
C LEU A 181 -5.01 16.97 -42.72
N ALA A 182 -4.96 17.01 -41.38
CA ALA A 182 -4.25 18.06 -40.65
C ALA A 182 -2.74 18.03 -40.94
N SER A 183 -2.13 16.84 -41.02
CA SER A 183 -0.71 16.67 -41.30
C SER A 183 -0.30 17.06 -42.72
N ARG A 184 -1.18 16.85 -43.70
CA ARG A 184 -0.96 17.17 -45.11
C ARG A 184 -1.09 18.66 -45.42
N GLY A 185 -1.83 19.40 -44.59
CA GLY A 185 -2.11 20.82 -44.82
C GLY A 185 -2.95 21.08 -46.08
N PRO A 186 -3.26 22.36 -46.37
CA PRO A 186 -4.18 22.74 -47.45
C PRO A 186 -3.68 22.31 -48.83
N ASP A 187 -2.38 22.46 -49.12
CA ASP A 187 -1.79 22.06 -50.41
C ASP A 187 -1.92 20.54 -50.64
N GLY A 188 -1.72 19.74 -49.60
CA GLY A 188 -1.87 18.29 -49.67
C GLY A 188 -3.32 17.84 -49.84
N VAL A 189 -4.28 18.53 -49.21
CA VAL A 189 -5.72 18.30 -49.42
C VAL A 189 -6.15 18.68 -50.83
N GLN A 190 -5.67 19.80 -51.37
CA GLN A 190 -5.94 20.19 -52.75
C GLN A 190 -5.34 19.19 -53.74
N GLN A 191 -4.13 18.68 -53.51
CA GLN A 191 -3.55 17.63 -54.35
C GLN A 191 -4.39 16.34 -54.29
N LEU A 192 -4.85 15.94 -53.10
CA LEU A 192 -5.71 14.78 -52.91
C LEU A 192 -7.02 14.90 -53.71
N LEU A 193 -7.68 16.07 -53.61
CA LEU A 193 -8.91 16.37 -54.35
C LEU A 193 -8.67 16.45 -55.86
N ARG A 194 -7.56 17.08 -56.29
CA ARG A 194 -7.19 17.19 -57.71
C ARG A 194 -6.96 15.82 -58.34
N ASN A 195 -6.22 14.95 -57.66
CA ASN A 195 -5.98 13.57 -58.09
C ASN A 195 -7.30 12.77 -58.26
N MET A 196 -8.33 13.08 -57.47
CA MET A 196 -9.67 12.49 -57.63
C MET A 196 -10.52 13.17 -58.72
N THR A 197 -10.16 14.36 -59.19
CA THR A 197 -10.94 15.08 -60.24
C THR A 197 -10.31 15.08 -61.62
N ASP A 198 -9.03 14.71 -61.74
CA ASP A 198 -8.27 14.90 -62.97
C ASP A 198 -8.67 13.90 -64.08
N ALA A 199 -9.21 14.46 -65.17
CA ALA A 199 -9.72 13.70 -66.32
C ALA A 199 -8.64 13.17 -67.29
N LYS A 200 -7.35 13.51 -67.07
CA LYS A 200 -6.23 13.20 -67.97
C LYS A 200 -5.35 12.03 -67.52
N ALA A 201 -5.56 11.49 -66.32
CA ALA A 201 -4.92 10.24 -65.90
C ALA A 201 -5.61 9.04 -66.58
N PRO A 202 -4.90 7.95 -66.92
CA PRO A 202 -5.50 6.76 -67.57
C PRO A 202 -6.54 6.03 -66.69
N VAL A 203 -6.78 6.50 -65.47
CA VAL A 203 -7.77 6.00 -64.52
C VAL A 203 -8.70 7.16 -64.16
N GLN A 204 -9.76 7.37 -64.95
CA GLN A 204 -10.82 8.31 -64.59
C GLN A 204 -11.45 7.88 -63.25
N THR A 205 -11.42 8.72 -62.23
CA THR A 205 -11.95 8.36 -60.89
C THR A 205 -12.74 9.49 -60.26
N ALA A 206 -13.97 9.75 -60.75
CA ALA A 206 -14.98 10.28 -59.85
C ALA A 206 -15.12 9.31 -58.66
N GLY A 207 -14.68 9.72 -57.48
CA GLY A 207 -14.40 8.84 -56.35
C GLY A 207 -15.15 9.20 -55.08
N VAL A 208 -15.23 8.23 -54.17
CA VAL A 208 -15.77 8.42 -52.82
C VAL A 208 -14.62 8.70 -51.86
N LEU A 209 -14.69 9.83 -51.15
CA LEU A 209 -13.74 10.21 -50.10
C LEU A 209 -14.33 9.86 -48.74
N ILE A 210 -13.72 8.92 -48.02
CA ILE A 210 -14.05 8.63 -46.62
C ILE A 210 -13.12 9.42 -45.73
N VAL A 211 -13.69 10.26 -44.87
CA VAL A 211 -12.96 10.99 -43.82
C VAL A 211 -13.34 10.41 -42.47
N ASP A 212 -12.42 9.66 -41.88
CA ASP A 212 -12.61 9.03 -40.57
C ASP A 212 -12.14 9.93 -39.43
N HIS A 213 -12.94 10.00 -38.36
CA HIS A 213 -12.76 10.85 -37.19
C HIS A 213 -12.41 12.32 -37.56
N PRO A 214 -13.27 13.03 -38.33
CA PRO A 214 -12.97 14.38 -38.80
C PRO A 214 -12.83 15.41 -37.67
N HIS A 215 -13.38 15.15 -36.48
CA HIS A 215 -13.21 16.02 -35.30
C HIS A 215 -11.73 16.19 -34.90
N THR A 216 -10.85 15.23 -35.22
CA THR A 216 -9.42 15.32 -34.93
C THR A 216 -8.71 16.47 -35.66
N LEU A 217 -9.33 17.01 -36.72
CA LEU A 217 -8.88 18.27 -37.36
C LEU A 217 -9.02 19.47 -36.43
N MET A 218 -9.93 19.41 -35.46
CA MET A 218 -10.24 20.49 -34.51
C MET A 218 -9.39 20.44 -33.24
N ASP A 219 -8.89 19.24 -32.90
CA ASP A 219 -7.99 19.02 -31.76
C ASP A 219 -6.56 19.49 -32.05
N ALA A 220 -6.19 19.59 -33.33
CA ALA A 220 -4.94 20.23 -33.76
C ALA A 220 -4.97 21.74 -33.42
N PRO A 221 -3.82 22.37 -33.13
CA PRO A 221 -3.79 23.81 -32.87
C PRO A 221 -4.45 24.55 -34.05
N GLN A 222 -5.48 25.34 -33.73
CA GLN A 222 -6.30 26.08 -34.69
C GLN A 222 -5.38 27.00 -35.51
N THR A 223 -4.99 26.52 -36.67
CA THR A 223 -4.15 27.25 -37.62
C THR A 223 -5.02 27.66 -38.80
N PRO A 224 -4.74 28.80 -39.46
CA PRO A 224 -5.46 29.17 -40.69
C PRO A 224 -5.35 28.09 -41.79
N ALA A 225 -4.36 27.20 -41.70
CA ALA A 225 -4.17 26.07 -42.60
C ALA A 225 -5.23 24.95 -42.43
N THR A 226 -5.66 24.63 -41.20
CA THR A 226 -6.69 23.61 -40.95
C THR A 226 -8.09 24.09 -41.36
N GLU A 227 -8.39 25.38 -41.15
CA GLU A 227 -9.64 25.99 -41.61
C GLU A 227 -9.73 26.01 -43.14
N GLN A 228 -8.61 26.35 -43.81
CA GLN A 228 -8.52 26.31 -45.27
C GLN A 228 -8.71 24.89 -45.84
N ALA A 229 -8.19 23.85 -45.17
CA ALA A 229 -8.39 22.47 -45.60
C ALA A 229 -9.86 22.02 -45.53
N LEU A 230 -10.60 22.42 -44.48
CA LEU A 230 -12.04 22.18 -44.38
C LEU A 230 -12.82 22.93 -45.46
N GLU A 231 -12.41 24.16 -45.75
CA GLU A 231 -13.01 24.99 -46.79
C GLU A 231 -12.80 24.40 -48.20
N ASP A 232 -11.62 23.84 -48.46
CA ASP A 232 -11.31 23.15 -49.71
C ASP A 232 -12.18 21.88 -49.89
N ILE A 233 -12.40 21.10 -48.82
CA ILE A 233 -13.33 19.95 -48.83
C ILE A 233 -14.76 20.43 -49.09
N ARG A 234 -15.20 21.50 -48.42
CA ARG A 234 -16.52 22.12 -48.63
C ARG A 234 -16.70 22.56 -50.08
N HIS A 235 -15.72 23.24 -50.66
CA HIS A 235 -15.74 23.65 -52.06
C HIS A 235 -15.79 22.46 -53.02
N ALA A 236 -15.10 21.37 -52.71
CA ALA A 236 -15.18 20.14 -53.49
C ALA A 236 -16.59 19.52 -53.45
N MET A 237 -17.26 19.52 -52.28
CA MET A 237 -18.64 19.05 -52.14
C MET A 237 -19.64 19.90 -52.95
N GLU A 238 -19.37 21.20 -53.15
CA GLU A 238 -20.26 22.12 -53.87
C GLU A 238 -20.05 22.12 -55.38
N ARG A 239 -18.79 22.13 -55.85
CA ARG A 239 -18.47 22.30 -57.28
C ARG A 239 -18.50 21.00 -58.06
N ASN A 240 -18.34 19.86 -57.39
CA ASN A 240 -18.18 18.54 -58.02
C ASN A 240 -19.34 17.58 -57.69
N ILE A 241 -20.59 18.06 -57.80
CA ILE A 241 -21.79 17.26 -57.57
C ILE A 241 -21.79 16.03 -58.51
N GLY A 242 -21.98 14.84 -57.94
CA GLY A 242 -21.93 13.56 -58.67
C GLY A 242 -20.53 13.10 -59.08
N ARG A 243 -19.46 13.89 -58.82
CA ARG A 243 -18.06 13.53 -59.10
C ARG A 243 -17.24 13.23 -57.85
N ILE A 244 -17.49 13.95 -56.76
CA ILE A 244 -16.91 13.65 -55.44
C ILE A 244 -18.07 13.46 -54.47
N ILE A 245 -18.04 12.34 -53.74
CA ILE A 245 -18.96 12.08 -52.64
C ILE A 245 -18.14 11.91 -51.37
N VAL A 246 -18.45 12.71 -50.35
CA VAL A 246 -17.75 12.68 -49.07
C VAL A 246 -18.58 11.93 -48.04
N ILE A 247 -17.95 10.95 -47.40
CA ILE A 247 -18.52 10.18 -46.29
C ILE A 247 -17.74 10.53 -45.03
N PHE A 248 -18.41 11.10 -44.03
CA PHE A 248 -17.81 11.37 -42.73
C PHE A 248 -18.13 10.23 -41.77
N THR A 249 -17.14 9.66 -41.10
CA THR A 249 -17.33 8.60 -40.10
C THR A 249 -16.75 9.02 -38.75
N GLY A 250 -17.48 8.80 -37.66
CA GLY A 250 -16.97 9.09 -36.31
C GLY A 250 -17.94 8.73 -35.19
N ASP A 251 -17.55 9.01 -33.96
CA ASP A 251 -18.39 8.76 -32.79
C ASP A 251 -19.50 9.80 -32.67
N ALA A 252 -20.63 9.40 -32.07
CA ALA A 252 -21.85 10.19 -32.15
C ALA A 252 -21.70 11.59 -31.53
N ASP A 253 -21.06 11.70 -30.37
CA ASP A 253 -20.93 12.96 -29.64
C ASP A 253 -19.93 13.90 -30.33
N GLU A 254 -18.77 13.36 -30.72
CA GLU A 254 -17.71 14.08 -31.44
C GLU A 254 -18.19 14.58 -32.81
N MET A 255 -18.87 13.73 -33.58
CA MET A 255 -19.45 14.11 -34.87
C MET A 255 -20.54 15.18 -34.72
N ASN A 256 -21.37 15.08 -33.68
CA ASN A 256 -22.39 16.10 -33.42
C ASN A 256 -21.76 17.43 -33.00
N SER A 257 -20.58 17.44 -32.35
CA SER A 257 -19.84 18.68 -32.08
C SER A 257 -19.25 19.24 -33.37
N PHE A 258 -18.52 18.41 -34.13
CA PHE A 258 -17.90 18.76 -35.40
C PHE A 258 -18.90 19.39 -36.40
N LEU A 259 -20.08 18.78 -36.55
CA LEU A 259 -21.12 19.29 -37.45
C LEU A 259 -21.77 20.59 -36.94
N ARG A 260 -21.91 20.77 -35.61
CA ARG A 260 -22.45 22.01 -35.02
C ARG A 260 -21.49 23.17 -35.20
N GLU A 261 -20.20 22.92 -35.11
CA GLU A 261 -19.15 23.93 -35.28
C GLU A 261 -18.94 24.29 -36.75
N ASN A 262 -19.33 23.42 -37.69
CA ASN A 262 -19.22 23.61 -39.13
C ASN A 262 -20.60 23.55 -39.84
N PRO A 263 -21.50 24.52 -39.61
CA PRO A 263 -22.86 24.49 -40.15
C PRO A 263 -22.89 24.48 -41.70
N ALA A 264 -21.87 25.06 -42.35
CA ALA A 264 -21.76 25.05 -43.81
C ALA A 264 -21.50 23.64 -44.38
N LEU A 265 -20.74 22.80 -43.68
CA LEU A 265 -20.56 21.38 -44.03
C LEU A 265 -21.84 20.58 -43.73
N GLN A 266 -22.48 20.85 -42.58
CA GLN A 266 -23.72 20.17 -42.18
C GLN A 266 -24.84 20.33 -43.23
N GLN A 267 -24.98 21.53 -43.83
CA GLN A 267 -25.98 21.80 -44.88
C GLN A 267 -25.76 21.03 -46.19
N ARG A 268 -24.58 20.44 -46.40
CA ARG A 268 -24.23 19.69 -47.62
C ARG A 268 -24.22 18.17 -47.41
N ILE A 269 -24.52 17.72 -46.19
CA ILE A 269 -24.73 16.33 -45.83
C ILE A 269 -26.23 16.04 -45.94
N CYS A 270 -26.62 15.14 -46.83
CA CYS A 270 -28.04 14.87 -47.12
C CYS A 270 -28.69 13.92 -46.10
N SER A 271 -27.89 13.12 -45.39
CA SER A 271 -28.39 12.19 -44.37
C SER A 271 -27.33 11.89 -43.30
N SER A 272 -27.80 11.52 -42.12
CA SER A 272 -26.98 11.07 -41.00
C SER A 272 -27.45 9.69 -40.56
N LEU A 273 -26.62 8.65 -40.76
CA LEU A 273 -26.93 7.27 -40.38
C LEU A 273 -26.36 6.98 -39.00
N ARG A 274 -27.24 6.55 -38.08
CA ARG A 274 -26.83 6.16 -36.72
C ARG A 274 -26.60 4.65 -36.62
N PHE A 275 -25.37 4.27 -36.32
CA PHE A 275 -24.95 2.91 -36.03
C PHE A 275 -25.10 2.64 -34.54
N ASN A 276 -26.11 1.84 -34.19
CA ASN A 276 -26.30 1.38 -32.83
C ASN A 276 -25.29 0.26 -32.50
N ASP A 277 -24.93 0.13 -31.22
CA ASP A 277 -24.20 -1.04 -30.74
C ASP A 277 -25.01 -2.31 -31.02
N PHE A 278 -24.31 -3.39 -31.33
CA PHE A 278 -24.95 -4.69 -31.56
C PHE A 278 -25.76 -5.12 -30.34
N ASP A 279 -26.80 -5.93 -30.44
CA ASP A 279 -27.42 -6.53 -29.25
C ASP A 279 -26.70 -7.84 -28.83
N ARG A 280 -27.22 -8.53 -27.82
CA ARG A 280 -26.65 -9.81 -27.35
C ARG A 280 -26.69 -10.90 -28.43
N GLN A 281 -27.77 -10.98 -29.19
CA GLN A 281 -27.94 -11.99 -30.25
C GLN A 281 -26.99 -11.69 -31.41
N GLN A 282 -26.90 -10.42 -31.82
CA GLN A 282 -25.98 -9.94 -32.84
C GLN A 282 -24.51 -10.15 -32.45
N LEU A 283 -24.13 -9.92 -31.18
CA LEU A 283 -22.77 -10.24 -30.70
C LEU A 283 -22.47 -11.74 -30.70
N THR A 284 -23.46 -12.59 -30.40
CA THR A 284 -23.32 -14.05 -30.49
C THR A 284 -23.06 -14.48 -31.94
N GLN A 285 -23.83 -13.92 -32.88
CA GLN A 285 -23.65 -14.17 -34.32
C GLN A 285 -22.29 -13.66 -34.83
N LEU A 286 -21.84 -12.49 -34.37
CA LEU A 286 -20.53 -11.95 -34.71
C LEU A 286 -19.38 -12.84 -34.19
N LEU A 287 -19.48 -13.33 -32.95
CA LEU A 287 -18.52 -14.28 -32.38
C LEU A 287 -18.47 -15.57 -33.20
N ALA A 288 -19.63 -16.16 -33.49
CA ALA A 288 -19.73 -17.37 -34.30
C ALA A 288 -19.14 -17.18 -35.71
N ARG A 289 -19.53 -16.10 -36.40
CA ARG A 289 -19.00 -15.77 -37.73
C ARG A 289 -17.49 -15.56 -37.70
N ARG A 290 -16.95 -14.92 -36.66
CA ARG A 290 -15.52 -14.70 -36.52
C ARG A 290 -14.75 -16.01 -36.39
N ILE A 291 -15.21 -16.93 -35.54
CA ILE A 291 -14.61 -18.26 -35.36
C ILE A 291 -14.68 -19.06 -36.67
N ILE A 292 -15.83 -19.09 -37.33
CA ILE A 292 -15.97 -19.77 -38.63
C ILE A 292 -14.97 -19.20 -39.65
N THR A 293 -14.84 -17.87 -39.71
CA THR A 293 -13.97 -17.19 -40.68
C THR A 293 -12.49 -17.44 -40.40
N GLU A 294 -12.05 -17.31 -39.15
CA GLU A 294 -10.63 -17.48 -38.79
C GLU A 294 -10.14 -18.93 -38.93
N TYR A 295 -11.03 -19.91 -38.71
CA TYR A 295 -10.68 -21.33 -38.74
C TYR A 295 -11.23 -22.10 -39.96
N ASN A 296 -11.71 -21.39 -40.99
CA ASN A 296 -12.32 -21.97 -42.20
C ASN A 296 -13.43 -23.01 -41.91
N GLY A 297 -14.24 -22.74 -40.88
CA GLY A 297 -15.36 -23.60 -40.47
C GLY A 297 -14.99 -24.94 -39.82
N ARG A 298 -13.70 -25.18 -39.55
CA ARG A 298 -13.23 -26.44 -38.93
C ARG A 298 -13.33 -26.47 -37.41
N MET A 299 -13.34 -25.30 -36.77
CA MET A 299 -13.39 -25.19 -35.31
C MET A 299 -14.79 -25.51 -34.78
N GLN A 300 -14.85 -26.45 -33.84
CA GLN A 300 -16.05 -26.79 -33.08
C GLN A 300 -16.01 -26.13 -31.71
N VAL A 301 -17.19 -25.83 -31.16
CA VAL A 301 -17.33 -25.25 -29.82
C VAL A 301 -18.27 -26.13 -29.02
N GLU A 302 -17.91 -26.42 -27.77
CA GLU A 302 -18.76 -27.14 -26.84
C GLU A 302 -20.14 -26.47 -26.74
N GLY A 303 -21.23 -27.25 -26.84
CA GLY A 303 -22.60 -26.71 -26.86
C GLY A 303 -23.00 -25.95 -28.14
N GLY A 304 -22.10 -25.84 -29.13
CA GLY A 304 -22.35 -25.24 -30.44
C GLY A 304 -22.05 -23.73 -30.53
N LEU A 305 -21.90 -23.25 -31.76
CA LEU A 305 -21.54 -21.84 -32.06
C LEU A 305 -22.60 -20.81 -31.62
N GLU A 306 -23.84 -21.24 -31.42
CA GLU A 306 -24.94 -20.42 -30.86
C GLU A 306 -25.40 -20.92 -29.48
N GLY A 307 -24.62 -21.82 -28.87
CA GLY A 307 -24.92 -22.48 -27.60
C GLY A 307 -24.88 -21.57 -26.37
N THR A 308 -25.18 -22.15 -25.20
CA THR A 308 -25.26 -21.43 -23.92
C THR A 308 -23.96 -20.72 -23.53
N TYR A 309 -22.79 -21.32 -23.82
CA TYR A 309 -21.49 -20.74 -23.49
C TYR A 309 -21.15 -19.54 -24.37
N MET A 310 -21.41 -19.62 -25.68
CA MET A 310 -21.25 -18.49 -26.60
C MET A 310 -22.19 -17.34 -26.26
N GLN A 311 -23.43 -17.64 -25.86
CA GLN A 311 -24.35 -16.63 -25.34
C GLN A 311 -23.87 -16.01 -24.02
N ALA A 312 -23.25 -16.79 -23.13
CA ALA A 312 -22.65 -16.28 -21.91
C ALA A 312 -21.45 -15.36 -22.21
N ALA A 313 -20.58 -15.74 -23.15
CA ALA A 313 -19.49 -14.90 -23.65
C ALA A 313 -20.01 -13.59 -24.26
N ALA A 314 -21.05 -13.65 -25.09
CA ALA A 314 -21.72 -12.46 -25.63
C ALA A 314 -22.33 -11.58 -24.52
N ARG A 315 -22.91 -12.17 -23.46
CA ARG A 315 -23.39 -11.41 -22.28
C ARG A 315 -22.25 -10.67 -21.58
N ARG A 316 -21.05 -11.25 -21.51
CA ARG A 316 -19.87 -10.58 -20.95
C ARG A 316 -19.43 -9.39 -21.80
N LEU A 317 -19.43 -9.53 -23.13
CA LEU A 317 -19.18 -8.41 -24.06
C LEU A 317 -20.20 -7.27 -23.90
N VAL A 318 -21.48 -7.57 -23.70
CA VAL A 318 -22.53 -6.54 -23.48
C VAL A 318 -22.23 -5.71 -22.23
N ARG A 319 -21.68 -6.31 -21.17
CA ARG A 319 -21.38 -5.60 -19.93
C ARG A 319 -20.19 -4.64 -20.08
N GLY A 320 -19.20 -5.02 -20.88
CA GLY A 320 -18.06 -4.15 -21.19
C GLY A 320 -18.44 -2.84 -21.91
N ARG A 321 -19.69 -2.68 -22.38
CA ARG A 321 -20.16 -1.40 -22.98
C ARG A 321 -20.18 -0.23 -22.02
N ALA A 322 -20.31 -0.49 -20.72
CA ALA A 322 -20.27 0.57 -19.73
C ALA A 322 -18.86 1.18 -19.60
N ASP A 323 -17.83 0.47 -20.09
CA ASP A 323 -16.45 0.93 -20.02
C ASP A 323 -16.18 1.99 -21.11
N LYS A 324 -15.52 3.09 -20.71
CA LYS A 324 -15.04 4.11 -21.66
C LYS A 324 -14.05 3.45 -22.63
N GLY A 325 -14.31 3.53 -23.93
CA GLY A 325 -13.47 2.94 -24.97
C GLY A 325 -13.89 1.53 -25.45
N PHE A 326 -15.07 1.04 -25.06
CA PHE A 326 -15.60 -0.20 -25.64
C PHE A 326 -15.78 -0.10 -27.16
N THR A 327 -15.26 -1.09 -27.87
CA THR A 327 -15.27 -1.16 -29.33
C THR A 327 -15.87 -2.48 -29.78
N ASN A 328 -16.98 -2.46 -30.53
CA ASN A 328 -17.78 -3.67 -30.77
C ASN A 328 -17.00 -4.81 -31.45
N ALA A 329 -16.66 -4.66 -32.74
CA ALA A 329 -15.96 -5.70 -33.49
C ALA A 329 -14.56 -6.03 -32.94
N HIS A 330 -13.88 -5.03 -32.37
CA HIS A 330 -12.56 -5.23 -31.76
C HIS A 330 -12.67 -6.01 -30.44
N ALA A 331 -13.68 -5.76 -29.59
CA ALA A 331 -13.93 -6.56 -28.40
C ALA A 331 -14.28 -8.02 -28.74
N VAL A 332 -15.04 -8.26 -29.82
CA VAL A 332 -15.29 -9.61 -30.33
C VAL A 332 -13.98 -10.28 -30.77
N ARG A 333 -13.12 -9.57 -31.51
CA ARG A 333 -11.81 -10.08 -31.93
C ARG A 333 -10.91 -10.41 -30.74
N GLU A 334 -10.80 -9.52 -29.77
CA GLU A 334 -9.98 -9.77 -28.57
C GLU A 334 -10.55 -10.90 -27.73
N MET A 335 -11.87 -11.07 -27.67
CA MET A 335 -12.48 -12.22 -27.02
C MET A 335 -12.12 -13.54 -27.72
N VAL A 336 -12.24 -13.65 -29.05
CA VAL A 336 -11.84 -14.87 -29.79
C VAL A 336 -10.35 -15.16 -29.60
N LYS A 337 -9.51 -14.12 -29.64
CA LYS A 337 -8.07 -14.26 -29.37
C LYS A 337 -7.80 -14.74 -27.95
N SER A 338 -8.53 -14.24 -26.95
CA SER A 338 -8.43 -14.71 -25.56
C SER A 338 -8.85 -16.16 -25.41
N ILE A 339 -9.93 -16.58 -26.09
CA ILE A 339 -10.37 -17.99 -26.14
C ILE A 339 -9.27 -18.88 -26.73
N ALA A 340 -8.69 -18.47 -27.86
CA ALA A 340 -7.60 -19.20 -28.51
C ALA A 340 -6.32 -19.27 -27.65
N GLN A 341 -6.01 -18.20 -26.91
CA GLN A 341 -4.88 -18.19 -25.97
C GLN A 341 -5.10 -19.15 -24.79
N ARG A 342 -6.31 -19.19 -24.22
CA ARG A 342 -6.64 -20.16 -23.15
C ARG A 342 -6.56 -21.59 -23.65
N GLN A 343 -7.07 -21.84 -24.86
CA GLN A 343 -6.94 -23.15 -25.50
C GLN A 343 -5.46 -23.53 -25.64
N ALA A 344 -4.62 -22.64 -26.17
CA ALA A 344 -3.18 -22.91 -26.32
C ALA A 344 -2.50 -23.28 -24.99
N GLN A 345 -2.87 -22.62 -23.90
CA GLN A 345 -2.34 -22.94 -22.57
C GLN A 345 -2.85 -24.30 -22.07
N CYS A 346 -4.15 -24.57 -22.18
CA CYS A 346 -4.72 -25.86 -21.80
C CYS A 346 -4.12 -27.03 -22.61
N LEU A 347 -3.89 -26.84 -23.91
CA LEU A 347 -3.26 -27.84 -24.78
C LEU A 347 -1.80 -28.11 -24.36
N THR A 348 -1.07 -27.09 -23.92
CA THR A 348 0.31 -27.23 -23.43
C THR A 348 0.34 -28.07 -22.15
N ASP A 349 -0.54 -27.76 -21.19
CA ASP A 349 -0.63 -28.51 -19.93
C ASP A 349 -1.03 -29.98 -20.16
N GLN A 350 -1.89 -30.26 -21.14
CA GLN A 350 -2.29 -31.63 -21.52
C GLN A 350 -1.16 -32.42 -22.18
N GLN A 351 -0.32 -31.76 -22.98
CA GLN A 351 0.88 -32.39 -23.57
C GLN A 351 1.91 -32.74 -22.50
N ASP A 352 2.15 -31.84 -21.54
CA ASP A 352 3.06 -32.09 -20.41
C ASP A 352 2.56 -33.22 -19.50
N SER A 353 1.25 -33.44 -19.46
CA SER A 353 0.59 -34.52 -18.71
C SER A 353 0.63 -35.89 -19.43
N GLY A 354 1.13 -35.96 -20.67
CA GLY A 354 1.27 -37.21 -21.43
C GLY A 354 0.00 -37.73 -22.10
N MET A 355 -0.96 -36.85 -22.44
CA MET A 355 -2.15 -37.22 -23.23
C MET A 355 -1.80 -37.36 -24.72
N ASP A 356 -2.02 -38.54 -25.31
CA ASP A 356 -1.58 -38.88 -26.69
C ASP A 356 -2.52 -38.34 -27.80
N GLU A 357 -3.78 -38.00 -27.50
CA GLU A 357 -4.73 -37.44 -28.47
C GLU A 357 -5.30 -36.12 -27.97
N VAL A 358 -4.90 -35.02 -28.61
CA VAL A 358 -5.35 -33.67 -28.28
C VAL A 358 -6.04 -33.05 -29.49
N ASP A 359 -7.28 -32.57 -29.33
CA ASP A 359 -8.06 -31.95 -30.41
C ASP A 359 -7.77 -30.44 -30.51
N TYR A 360 -7.03 -30.05 -31.54
CA TYR A 360 -6.68 -28.65 -31.82
C TYR A 360 -7.84 -27.83 -32.39
N PHE A 361 -8.92 -28.46 -32.87
CA PHE A 361 -10.07 -27.81 -33.50
C PHE A 361 -11.33 -27.86 -32.64
N PHE A 362 -11.16 -27.93 -31.31
CA PHE A 362 -12.26 -27.90 -30.35
C PHE A 362 -12.02 -26.87 -29.25
N PHE A 363 -12.96 -25.93 -29.10
CA PHE A 363 -13.05 -25.04 -27.95
C PHE A 363 -13.97 -25.62 -26.88
N SER A 364 -13.42 -25.88 -25.70
CA SER A 364 -14.15 -26.30 -24.50
C SER A 364 -14.90 -25.13 -23.85
N LYS A 365 -15.80 -25.44 -22.90
CA LYS A 365 -16.46 -24.42 -22.06
C LYS A 365 -15.46 -23.50 -21.33
N ASP A 366 -14.32 -24.05 -20.89
CA ASP A 366 -13.33 -23.34 -20.08
C ASP A 366 -12.44 -22.44 -20.95
N ASP A 367 -12.26 -22.79 -22.24
CA ASP A 367 -11.65 -21.89 -23.21
C ASP A 367 -12.54 -20.66 -23.44
N VAL A 368 -13.85 -20.89 -23.64
CA VAL A 368 -14.83 -19.85 -23.95
C VAL A 368 -15.07 -18.92 -22.75
N LEU A 369 -15.30 -19.49 -21.56
CA LEU A 369 -15.66 -18.75 -20.35
C LEU A 369 -14.48 -18.48 -19.42
N GLY A 370 -13.33 -19.05 -19.64
CA GLY A 370 -12.23 -19.05 -18.68
C GLY A 370 -12.40 -20.13 -17.61
N PRO A 371 -11.35 -20.32 -16.78
CA PRO A 371 -11.36 -21.32 -15.72
C PRO A 371 -12.52 -21.07 -14.76
N SER A 372 -13.05 -22.15 -14.20
CA SER A 372 -14.10 -22.03 -13.19
C SER A 372 -13.53 -21.36 -11.92
N PRO A 373 -14.33 -20.58 -11.17
CA PRO A 373 -13.86 -19.99 -9.91
C PRO A 373 -13.37 -21.03 -8.89
N ALA A 374 -13.86 -22.27 -8.96
CA ALA A 374 -13.39 -23.39 -8.15
C ALA A 374 -11.96 -23.83 -8.52
N GLU A 375 -11.65 -23.90 -9.82
CA GLU A 375 -10.28 -24.15 -10.30
C GLU A 375 -9.36 -23.00 -9.91
N THR A 376 -9.78 -21.74 -10.14
CA THR A 376 -9.02 -20.55 -9.72
C THR A 376 -8.72 -20.57 -8.23
N ARG A 377 -9.67 -21.02 -7.40
CA ARG A 377 -9.45 -21.16 -5.95
C ARG A 377 -8.37 -22.20 -5.61
N SER A 378 -8.26 -23.26 -6.40
CA SER A 378 -7.25 -24.30 -6.20
C SER A 378 -5.86 -23.92 -6.72
N THR A 379 -5.79 -23.07 -7.75
CA THR A 379 -4.53 -22.68 -8.40
C THR A 379 -3.99 -21.32 -7.95
N SER A 380 -4.80 -20.48 -7.30
CA SER A 380 -4.37 -19.14 -6.85
C SER A 380 -3.33 -19.23 -5.73
N GLU A 381 -2.09 -18.87 -6.05
CA GLU A 381 -0.99 -18.71 -5.09
C GLU A 381 -1.34 -17.68 -4.00
N ALA A 382 -2.06 -16.62 -4.36
CA ALA A 382 -2.49 -15.58 -3.42
C ALA A 382 -3.48 -16.11 -2.39
N TRP A 383 -4.36 -17.04 -2.78
CA TRP A 383 -5.26 -17.71 -1.85
C TRP A 383 -4.51 -18.67 -0.92
N GLU A 384 -3.57 -19.45 -1.44
CA GLU A 384 -2.72 -20.33 -0.62
C GLU A 384 -1.90 -19.52 0.40
N ALA A 385 -1.29 -18.41 -0.03
CA ALA A 385 -0.58 -17.50 0.85
C ALA A 385 -1.50 -16.87 1.91
N MET A 386 -2.76 -16.56 1.58
CA MET A 386 -3.73 -16.05 2.54
C MET A 386 -4.14 -17.11 3.57
N GLN A 387 -4.19 -18.40 3.18
CA GLN A 387 -4.45 -19.50 4.11
C GLN A 387 -3.34 -19.66 5.14
N LYS A 388 -2.08 -19.35 4.77
CA LYS A 388 -0.91 -19.35 5.69
C LYS A 388 -0.95 -18.20 6.71
N LEU A 389 -1.84 -17.21 6.58
CA LEU A 389 -1.99 -16.17 7.61
C LEU A 389 -2.56 -16.77 8.90
N ILE A 390 -1.78 -16.67 9.98
CA ILE A 390 -2.11 -17.26 11.28
C ILE A 390 -3.14 -16.40 12.02
N GLY A 391 -4.21 -17.04 12.54
CA GLY A 391 -5.20 -16.41 13.41
C GLY A 391 -6.13 -15.38 12.76
N GLN A 392 -6.22 -15.35 11.42
CA GLN A 392 -7.04 -14.40 10.66
C GLN A 392 -8.22 -15.05 9.93
N ASP A 393 -8.98 -15.91 10.63
CA ASP A 393 -10.07 -16.69 10.03
C ASP A 393 -11.22 -15.82 9.48
N ALA A 394 -11.46 -14.64 10.08
CA ALA A 394 -12.46 -13.70 9.58
C ALA A 394 -12.14 -13.21 8.16
N VAL A 395 -10.86 -13.00 7.85
CA VAL A 395 -10.42 -12.60 6.50
C VAL A 395 -10.63 -13.75 5.52
N LYS A 396 -10.20 -14.96 5.92
CA LYS A 396 -10.34 -16.17 5.11
C LYS A 396 -11.81 -16.45 4.78
N ALA A 397 -12.71 -16.34 5.76
CA ALA A 397 -14.15 -16.50 5.57
C ALA A 397 -14.74 -15.43 4.63
N SER A 398 -14.32 -14.16 4.79
CA SER A 398 -14.77 -13.07 3.91
C SER A 398 -14.35 -13.28 2.45
N VAL A 399 -13.17 -13.84 2.20
CA VAL A 399 -12.70 -14.12 0.84
C VAL A 399 -13.35 -15.38 0.28
N ALA A 400 -13.59 -16.40 1.12
CA ALA A 400 -14.38 -17.57 0.74
C ALA A 400 -15.79 -17.17 0.25
N GLU A 401 -16.46 -16.22 0.91
CA GLU A 401 -17.77 -15.69 0.45
C GLU A 401 -17.69 -15.13 -1.00
N VAL A 402 -16.58 -14.48 -1.35
CA VAL A 402 -16.36 -13.93 -2.71
C VAL A 402 -16.19 -15.05 -3.72
N PHE A 403 -15.40 -16.08 -3.41
CA PHE A 403 -15.28 -17.27 -4.24
C PHE A 403 -16.64 -17.95 -4.46
N ASP A 404 -17.37 -18.22 -3.38
CA ASP A 404 -18.65 -18.93 -3.42
C ASP A 404 -19.70 -18.15 -4.24
N THR A 405 -19.75 -16.81 -4.07
CA THR A 405 -20.66 -15.95 -4.85
C THR A 405 -20.25 -15.88 -6.32
N THR A 406 -18.95 -15.89 -6.62
CA THR A 406 -18.44 -15.85 -7.99
C THR A 406 -18.69 -17.16 -8.72
N GLU A 407 -18.55 -18.29 -8.03
CA GLU A 407 -18.88 -19.62 -8.53
C GLU A 407 -20.37 -19.76 -8.85
N GLU A 408 -21.24 -19.36 -7.92
CA GLU A 408 -22.70 -19.34 -8.16
C GLU A 408 -23.04 -18.42 -9.34
N ASN A 409 -22.37 -17.27 -9.46
CA ASN A 409 -22.54 -16.38 -10.61
C ASN A 409 -22.06 -16.99 -11.93
N TYR A 410 -20.98 -17.78 -11.94
CA TYR A 410 -20.49 -18.50 -13.11
C TYR A 410 -21.55 -19.49 -13.62
N TYR A 411 -22.15 -20.31 -12.74
CA TYR A 411 -23.21 -21.23 -13.13
C TYR A 411 -24.53 -20.52 -13.52
N ARG A 412 -24.88 -19.42 -12.84
CA ARG A 412 -26.02 -18.58 -13.23
C ARG A 412 -25.86 -18.01 -14.62
N GLU A 413 -24.65 -17.59 -14.99
CA GLU A 413 -24.37 -17.11 -16.35
C GLU A 413 -24.61 -18.18 -17.39
N ILE A 414 -24.15 -19.42 -17.15
CA ILE A 414 -24.39 -20.55 -18.05
C ILE A 414 -25.89 -20.83 -18.18
N ARG A 415 -26.63 -20.79 -17.07
CA ARG A 415 -28.09 -21.00 -17.00
C ARG A 415 -28.93 -19.81 -17.49
N ASN A 416 -28.30 -18.75 -18.01
CA ASN A 416 -28.98 -17.50 -18.41
C ASN A 416 -29.83 -16.87 -17.30
N GLN A 417 -29.36 -16.95 -16.06
CA GLN A 417 -30.00 -16.35 -14.89
C GLN A 417 -29.32 -15.02 -14.54
N ARG A 418 -30.04 -14.17 -13.78
CA ARG A 418 -29.48 -12.92 -13.27
C ARG A 418 -28.41 -13.22 -12.21
N ARG A 419 -27.25 -12.58 -12.33
CA ARG A 419 -26.18 -12.64 -11.33
C ARG A 419 -26.64 -12.08 -9.98
N LEU A 420 -26.14 -12.71 -8.92
CA LEU A 420 -26.14 -12.14 -7.59
C LEU A 420 -25.15 -10.96 -7.55
N PRO A 421 -25.47 -9.89 -6.81
CA PRO A 421 -24.55 -8.77 -6.64
C PRO A 421 -23.30 -9.24 -5.88
N LEU A 422 -22.13 -9.09 -6.51
CA LEU A 422 -20.85 -9.43 -5.87
C LEU A 422 -20.42 -8.27 -4.96
N ARG A 423 -20.19 -8.58 -3.69
CA ARG A 423 -19.71 -7.60 -2.72
C ARG A 423 -18.18 -7.66 -2.68
N VAL A 424 -17.51 -6.67 -3.25
CA VAL A 424 -16.04 -6.58 -3.28
C VAL A 424 -15.49 -5.59 -2.25
N ASN A 425 -16.23 -4.51 -1.96
CA ASN A 425 -15.79 -3.50 -0.98
C ASN A 425 -15.73 -4.11 0.43
N ARG A 426 -14.70 -3.77 1.20
CA ARG A 426 -14.45 -4.31 2.55
C ARG A 426 -13.94 -3.25 3.52
N ILE A 427 -14.16 -3.47 4.82
CA ILE A 427 -13.52 -2.72 5.90
C ILE A 427 -12.61 -3.65 6.70
N PHE A 428 -11.33 -3.34 6.78
CA PHE A 428 -10.34 -4.09 7.55
C PHE A 428 -10.03 -3.32 8.85
N ALA A 429 -10.62 -3.78 9.95
CA ALA A 429 -10.43 -3.17 11.27
C ALA A 429 -9.59 -4.07 12.17
N GLY A 430 -8.56 -3.54 12.82
CA GLY A 430 -7.74 -4.33 13.74
C GLY A 430 -6.56 -3.62 14.38
N PRO A 431 -5.89 -4.23 15.37
CA PRO A 431 -4.63 -3.74 15.91
C PRO A 431 -3.53 -3.60 14.84
N PRO A 432 -2.50 -2.76 15.04
CA PRO A 432 -1.35 -2.69 14.13
C PRO A 432 -0.59 -4.02 14.08
N GLY A 433 0.01 -4.30 12.91
CA GLY A 433 0.84 -5.49 12.71
C GLY A 433 0.12 -6.84 12.67
N THR A 434 -1.22 -6.87 12.53
CA THR A 434 -1.99 -8.11 12.32
C THR A 434 -2.00 -8.60 10.86
N GLY A 435 -1.22 -7.97 9.97
CA GLY A 435 -1.13 -8.35 8.56
C GLY A 435 -2.15 -7.70 7.62
N LYS A 436 -2.89 -6.66 8.04
CA LYS A 436 -3.90 -5.96 7.22
C LYS A 436 -3.41 -5.59 5.81
N SER A 437 -2.25 -4.93 5.71
CA SER A 437 -1.67 -4.51 4.42
C SER A 437 -1.27 -5.70 3.54
N THR A 438 -0.83 -6.80 4.15
CA THR A 438 -0.47 -8.04 3.44
C THR A 438 -1.72 -8.73 2.92
N ALA A 439 -2.78 -8.81 3.74
CA ALA A 439 -4.08 -9.36 3.34
C ALA A 439 -4.72 -8.58 2.19
N ILE A 440 -4.59 -7.25 2.16
CA ILE A 440 -5.10 -6.40 1.06
C ILE A 440 -4.44 -6.73 -0.27
N ARG A 441 -3.11 -6.89 -0.29
CA ARG A 441 -2.38 -7.23 -1.52
C ARG A 441 -2.79 -8.60 -2.06
N MET A 442 -2.91 -9.60 -1.17
CA MET A 442 -3.42 -10.92 -1.55
C MET A 442 -4.87 -10.86 -2.03
N TYR A 443 -5.73 -10.10 -1.35
CA TYR A 443 -7.12 -9.92 -1.77
C TYR A 443 -7.24 -9.25 -3.15
N ALA A 444 -6.41 -8.23 -3.42
CA ALA A 444 -6.34 -7.58 -4.73
C ALA A 444 -5.96 -8.60 -5.83
N GLN A 445 -4.93 -9.41 -5.59
CA GLN A 445 -4.51 -10.45 -6.54
C GLN A 445 -5.61 -11.50 -6.75
N ILE A 446 -6.29 -11.95 -5.70
CA ILE A 446 -7.42 -12.90 -5.82
C ILE A 446 -8.55 -12.32 -6.68
N LEU A 447 -8.84 -11.02 -6.57
CA LEU A 447 -9.84 -10.37 -7.41
C LEU A 447 -9.43 -10.28 -8.87
N VAL A 448 -8.13 -10.18 -9.16
CA VAL A 448 -7.58 -10.27 -10.52
C VAL A 448 -7.68 -11.70 -11.05
N ASP A 449 -7.29 -12.69 -10.24
CA ASP A 449 -7.35 -14.11 -10.60
C ASP A 449 -8.81 -14.53 -10.93
N LEU A 450 -9.79 -13.99 -10.20
CA LEU A 450 -11.23 -14.19 -10.43
C LEU A 450 -11.80 -13.39 -11.61
N GLY A 451 -11.00 -12.52 -12.25
CA GLY A 451 -11.43 -11.66 -13.36
C GLY A 451 -12.43 -10.57 -12.95
N VAL A 452 -12.47 -10.21 -11.66
CA VAL A 452 -13.31 -9.13 -11.12
C VAL A 452 -12.64 -7.76 -11.31
N LEU A 453 -11.31 -7.74 -11.24
CA LEU A 453 -10.47 -6.57 -11.53
C LEU A 453 -9.53 -6.86 -12.70
N ASN A 454 -9.28 -5.85 -13.54
CA ASN A 454 -8.31 -5.96 -14.62
C ASN A 454 -6.86 -5.91 -14.11
N ASN A 455 -6.59 -5.11 -13.07
CA ASN A 455 -5.26 -4.88 -12.52
C ASN A 455 -5.27 -5.06 -10.98
N GLY A 456 -4.15 -5.53 -10.43
CA GLY A 456 -4.01 -5.78 -8.99
C GLY A 456 -3.39 -4.60 -8.22
N GLU A 457 -3.23 -3.42 -8.84
CA GLU A 457 -2.48 -2.32 -8.24
C GLU A 457 -3.24 -1.75 -7.03
N VAL A 458 -2.55 -1.64 -5.90
CA VAL A 458 -3.10 -1.12 -4.64
C VAL A 458 -2.67 0.33 -4.47
N ARG A 459 -3.64 1.26 -4.48
CA ARG A 459 -3.39 2.69 -4.25
C ARG A 459 -3.89 3.11 -2.88
N VAL A 460 -2.97 3.49 -2.01
CA VAL A 460 -3.28 3.93 -0.63
C VAL A 460 -3.43 5.45 -0.59
N LYS A 461 -4.55 5.94 -0.03
CA LYS A 461 -4.78 7.36 0.27
C LYS A 461 -5.28 7.53 1.71
N PRO A 462 -4.82 8.55 2.45
CA PRO A 462 -5.38 8.85 3.76
C PRO A 462 -6.79 9.45 3.60
N LEU A 463 -7.63 9.28 4.62
CA LEU A 463 -9.01 9.77 4.61
C LEU A 463 -9.10 11.30 4.50
N SER A 464 -8.26 12.04 5.23
CA SER A 464 -8.14 13.52 5.14
C SER A 464 -7.96 14.01 3.71
N ALA A 465 -7.01 13.41 2.96
CA ALA A 465 -6.74 13.80 1.58
C ALA A 465 -7.93 13.57 0.63
N LEU A 466 -8.90 12.74 0.99
CA LEU A 466 -10.14 12.56 0.21
C LEU A 466 -11.24 13.54 0.65
N CYS A 467 -11.28 13.89 1.93
CA CYS A 467 -12.26 14.84 2.48
C CYS A 467 -11.99 16.28 2.04
N ASP A 468 -10.72 16.63 1.80
CA ASP A 468 -10.32 17.98 1.38
C ASP A 468 -10.55 18.25 -0.13
N LEU A 469 -10.89 17.23 -0.92
CA LEU A 469 -11.07 17.36 -2.36
C LEU A 469 -12.49 17.83 -2.74
N PRO A 470 -12.64 18.72 -3.73
CA PRO A 470 -13.94 19.02 -4.32
C PRO A 470 -14.53 17.78 -5.04
N GLU A 471 -15.86 17.72 -5.14
CA GLU A 471 -16.58 16.51 -5.63
C GLU A 471 -16.10 16.02 -7.01
N ASP A 472 -15.79 16.95 -7.92
CA ASP A 472 -15.32 16.60 -9.27
C ASP A 472 -13.93 15.95 -9.25
N GLN A 473 -13.02 16.45 -8.41
CA GLN A 473 -11.68 15.87 -8.25
C GLN A 473 -11.71 14.55 -7.48
N LEU A 474 -12.64 14.40 -6.54
CA LEU A 474 -12.88 13.14 -5.84
C LEU A 474 -13.38 12.08 -6.81
N ARG A 475 -14.36 12.40 -7.66
CA ARG A 475 -14.84 11.49 -8.71
C ARG A 475 -13.72 11.13 -9.68
N ALA A 476 -12.95 12.12 -10.16
CA ALA A 476 -11.80 11.88 -11.04
C ALA A 476 -10.75 10.97 -10.38
N THR A 477 -10.50 11.15 -9.08
CA THR A 477 -9.58 10.30 -8.31
C THR A 477 -10.06 8.85 -8.26
N VAL A 478 -11.34 8.62 -7.96
CA VAL A 478 -11.90 7.26 -7.93
C VAL A 478 -12.00 6.67 -9.35
N GLU A 479 -12.32 7.46 -10.36
CA GLU A 479 -12.29 7.04 -11.77
C GLU A 479 -10.88 6.64 -12.23
N SER A 480 -9.84 7.34 -11.76
CA SER A 480 -8.44 6.97 -12.04
C SER A 480 -8.02 5.62 -11.43
N THR A 481 -8.83 5.08 -10.53
CA THR A 481 -8.63 3.78 -9.85
C THR A 481 -9.51 2.66 -10.42
N ILE A 482 -10.19 2.90 -11.54
CA ILE A 482 -10.87 1.83 -12.28
C ILE A 482 -9.84 0.81 -12.74
N GLY A 483 -10.15 -0.46 -12.54
CA GLY A 483 -9.24 -1.58 -12.74
C GLY A 483 -8.40 -1.93 -11.51
N ASN A 484 -8.34 -1.08 -10.48
CA ASN A 484 -7.41 -1.19 -9.36
C ASN A 484 -8.13 -1.21 -7.99
N VAL A 485 -7.37 -1.42 -6.91
CA VAL A 485 -7.87 -1.37 -5.53
C VAL A 485 -7.51 -0.03 -4.89
N LEU A 486 -8.51 0.71 -4.40
CA LEU A 486 -8.34 1.92 -3.60
C LEU A 486 -8.39 1.58 -2.11
N VAL A 487 -7.30 1.84 -1.41
CA VAL A 487 -7.19 1.67 0.04
C VAL A 487 -7.29 3.03 0.71
N VAL A 488 -8.23 3.17 1.64
CA VAL A 488 -8.41 4.39 2.42
C VAL A 488 -7.97 4.13 3.86
N ASP A 489 -6.87 4.75 4.27
CA ASP A 489 -6.35 4.65 5.64
C ASP A 489 -7.00 5.70 6.54
N VAL A 490 -7.66 5.24 7.60
CA VAL A 490 -8.39 6.06 8.58
C VAL A 490 -7.52 6.40 9.80
N ASP A 491 -6.44 5.64 10.06
CA ASP A 491 -5.60 5.83 11.25
C ASP A 491 -4.58 6.97 11.12
N THR A 492 -4.27 7.41 9.90
CA THR A 492 -3.24 8.41 9.63
C THR A 492 -3.59 9.81 10.18
N ASP A 493 -4.87 10.08 10.45
CA ASP A 493 -5.42 11.38 10.86
C ASP A 493 -5.40 11.60 12.40
N ARG A 494 -4.21 11.52 13.01
CA ARG A 494 -4.06 11.62 14.48
C ARG A 494 -4.19 13.03 15.07
N GLN A 495 -4.04 14.10 14.28
CA GLN A 495 -3.86 15.47 14.83
C GLN A 495 -5.04 16.42 14.65
N GLU A 496 -5.84 16.29 13.59
CA GLU A 496 -7.12 16.98 13.44
C GLU A 496 -8.11 16.02 12.79
N ARG A 497 -9.29 15.85 13.38
CA ARG A 497 -10.24 14.80 13.00
C ARG A 497 -11.26 15.39 12.01
N PRO A 498 -11.11 15.22 10.69
CA PRO A 498 -11.97 15.88 9.71
C PRO A 498 -13.43 15.43 9.85
N THR A 499 -14.36 16.35 9.58
CA THR A 499 -15.78 16.04 9.39
C THR A 499 -15.90 15.36 8.04
N VAL A 500 -16.32 14.09 7.99
CA VAL A 500 -16.43 13.33 6.73
C VAL A 500 -17.73 13.74 6.03
N PRO A 501 -17.69 14.34 4.83
CA PRO A 501 -18.91 14.67 4.09
C PRO A 501 -19.64 13.41 3.62
N ASP A 502 -20.98 13.42 3.66
CA ASP A 502 -21.82 12.31 3.17
C ASP A 502 -21.50 11.92 1.72
N THR A 503 -21.15 12.90 0.88
CA THR A 503 -20.78 12.66 -0.53
C THR A 503 -19.57 11.72 -0.65
N VAL A 504 -18.59 11.83 0.26
CA VAL A 504 -17.39 10.97 0.24
C VAL A 504 -17.79 9.53 0.55
N VAL A 505 -18.64 9.33 1.56
CA VAL A 505 -19.13 8.01 1.95
C VAL A 505 -19.94 7.38 0.81
N ASP A 506 -20.84 8.15 0.19
CA ASP A 506 -21.67 7.68 -0.92
C ASP A 506 -20.83 7.28 -2.15
N ILE A 507 -19.77 8.05 -2.46
CA ILE A 507 -18.85 7.74 -3.57
C ILE A 507 -18.03 6.47 -3.30
N LEU A 508 -17.52 6.30 -2.07
CA LEU A 508 -16.73 5.13 -1.67
C LEU A 508 -17.59 3.86 -1.50
N ALA A 509 -18.87 4.01 -1.14
CA ALA A 509 -19.80 2.90 -0.94
C ALA A 509 -20.38 2.35 -2.25
N ALA A 510 -20.44 3.19 -3.29
CA ALA A 510 -21.10 2.86 -4.53
C ALA A 510 -20.51 1.58 -5.15
N PRO A 511 -21.33 0.54 -5.40
CA PRO A 511 -20.86 -0.63 -6.12
C PRO A 511 -20.50 -0.20 -7.55
N ARG A 512 -19.27 -0.51 -7.97
CA ARG A 512 -18.77 -0.23 -9.31
C ARG A 512 -18.19 -1.51 -9.88
N ASP A 513 -18.50 -1.77 -11.15
CA ASP A 513 -17.83 -2.85 -11.87
C ASP A 513 -16.35 -2.50 -12.05
N ASN A 514 -15.47 -3.50 -11.95
CA ASN A 514 -14.02 -3.35 -12.14
C ASN A 514 -13.34 -2.35 -11.17
N HIS A 515 -13.83 -2.23 -9.93
CA HIS A 515 -13.22 -1.40 -8.89
C HIS A 515 -13.50 -1.95 -7.49
N CYS A 516 -12.52 -1.84 -6.58
CA CYS A 516 -12.66 -2.25 -5.19
C CYS A 516 -12.14 -1.18 -4.24
N THR A 517 -12.97 -0.76 -3.28
CA THR A 517 -12.57 0.14 -2.20
C THR A 517 -12.44 -0.64 -0.88
N ILE A 518 -11.31 -0.46 -0.19
CA ILE A 518 -11.03 -1.06 1.11
C ILE A 518 -10.70 0.03 2.14
N LEU A 519 -11.48 0.11 3.21
CA LEU A 519 -11.20 0.99 4.34
C LEU A 519 -10.33 0.25 5.36
N VAL A 520 -9.27 0.89 5.86
CA VAL A 520 -8.32 0.27 6.80
C VAL A 520 -8.17 1.15 8.04
N GLY A 521 -8.20 0.53 9.21
CA GLY A 521 -7.86 1.24 10.45
C GLY A 521 -7.87 0.37 11.70
N THR A 522 -7.67 1.00 12.85
CA THR A 522 -7.89 0.41 14.17
C THR A 522 -9.38 0.29 14.47
N HIS A 523 -9.73 -0.60 15.41
CA HIS A 523 -11.12 -0.77 15.85
C HIS A 523 -11.75 0.56 16.29
N ASP A 524 -11.00 1.39 17.01
CA ASP A 524 -11.48 2.68 17.51
C ASP A 524 -11.69 3.68 16.37
N SER A 525 -10.72 3.82 15.45
CA SER A 525 -10.83 4.73 14.31
C SER A 525 -11.99 4.38 13.39
N ILE A 526 -12.14 3.09 13.05
CA ILE A 526 -13.24 2.61 12.21
C ILE A 526 -14.60 2.77 12.91
N SER A 527 -14.69 2.46 14.20
CA SER A 527 -15.95 2.63 14.95
C SER A 527 -16.37 4.10 15.02
N GLN A 528 -15.40 5.01 15.20
CA GLN A 528 -15.65 6.45 15.15
C GLN A 528 -16.05 6.92 13.76
N PHE A 529 -15.41 6.41 12.70
CA PHE A 529 -15.77 6.70 11.32
C PHE A 529 -17.22 6.29 11.03
N LEU A 530 -17.59 5.04 11.36
CA LEU A 530 -18.95 4.51 11.15
C LEU A 530 -19.99 5.29 11.95
N HIS A 531 -19.70 5.64 13.21
CA HIS A 531 -20.62 6.45 14.03
C HIS A 531 -20.82 7.86 13.44
N ARG A 532 -19.79 8.46 12.86
CA ARG A 532 -19.87 9.83 12.28
C ARG A 532 -20.55 9.85 10.92
N ALA A 533 -20.29 8.84 10.08
CA ALA A 533 -20.89 8.70 8.76
C ALA A 533 -22.39 8.34 8.81
N GLY A 534 -22.92 8.03 10.01
CA GLY A 534 -24.36 7.90 10.24
C GLY A 534 -25.00 6.67 9.58
N PRO A 535 -26.33 6.66 9.39
CA PRO A 535 -27.07 5.46 8.98
C PRO A 535 -26.78 4.99 7.54
N LYS A 536 -26.24 5.85 6.67
CA LYS A 536 -25.83 5.49 5.31
C LYS A 536 -24.58 4.58 5.30
N ALA A 537 -23.73 4.67 6.32
CA ALA A 537 -22.56 3.80 6.46
C ALA A 537 -22.92 2.36 6.85
N ARG A 538 -24.19 2.05 7.18
CA ARG A 538 -24.65 0.68 7.45
C ARG A 538 -24.44 -0.28 6.27
N GLY A 539 -24.39 0.24 5.04
CA GLY A 539 -24.01 -0.55 3.87
C GLY A 539 -22.59 -1.14 3.97
N PHE A 540 -21.70 -0.51 4.74
CA PHE A 540 -20.36 -1.03 5.01
C PHE A 540 -20.28 -1.93 6.24
N GLU A 541 -21.23 -1.86 7.19
CA GLU A 541 -21.20 -2.66 8.43
C GLU A 541 -21.27 -4.16 8.14
N THR A 542 -21.99 -4.56 7.08
CA THR A 542 -22.02 -5.96 6.61
C THR A 542 -20.71 -6.43 5.98
N HIS A 543 -19.74 -5.54 5.80
CA HIS A 543 -18.47 -5.80 5.12
C HIS A 543 -17.26 -5.61 6.05
N LEU A 544 -17.51 -5.54 7.37
CA LEU A 544 -16.49 -5.39 8.39
C LEU A 544 -15.77 -6.72 8.66
N VAL A 545 -14.50 -6.77 8.28
CA VAL A 545 -13.56 -7.86 8.59
C VAL A 545 -12.71 -7.42 9.78
N ARG A 546 -12.88 -8.12 10.91
CA ARG A 546 -12.14 -7.84 12.14
C ARG A 546 -10.88 -8.69 12.20
N PHE A 547 -9.73 -8.03 12.29
CA PHE A 547 -8.46 -8.65 12.58
C PHE A 547 -8.25 -8.70 14.09
N SER A 548 -8.14 -9.91 14.62
CA SER A 548 -7.81 -10.16 16.02
C SER A 548 -6.33 -9.96 16.29
N ALA A 549 -6.00 -9.53 17.52
CA ALA A 549 -4.65 -9.61 18.04
C ALA A 549 -4.19 -11.07 18.10
N LEU A 550 -2.89 -11.31 17.93
CA LEU A 550 -2.35 -12.67 17.94
C LEU A 550 -2.37 -13.23 19.38
N THR A 551 -2.81 -14.49 19.49
CA THR A 551 -2.75 -15.26 20.74
C THR A 551 -1.32 -15.74 20.95
N ARG A 552 -1.04 -16.33 22.12
CA ARG A 552 0.28 -16.92 22.38
C ARG A 552 0.60 -18.03 21.38
N GLU A 553 -0.36 -18.94 21.18
CA GLU A 553 -0.26 -20.04 20.22
C GLU A 553 0.03 -19.52 18.81
N HIS A 554 -0.71 -18.49 18.36
CA HIS A 554 -0.47 -17.88 17.05
C HIS A 554 0.92 -17.25 16.92
N MET A 555 1.49 -16.70 18.01
CA MET A 555 2.85 -16.16 17.99
C MET A 555 3.90 -17.26 17.97
N GLU A 556 3.68 -18.37 18.68
CA GLU A 556 4.57 -19.54 18.66
C GLU A 556 4.66 -20.10 17.24
N GLU A 557 3.51 -20.29 16.58
CA GLU A 557 3.43 -20.71 15.17
C GLU A 557 4.10 -19.70 14.23
N LEU A 558 3.83 -18.40 14.41
CA LEU A 558 4.40 -17.35 13.56
C LEU A 558 5.92 -17.26 13.72
N PHE A 559 6.42 -17.36 14.96
CA PHE A 559 7.83 -17.31 15.26
C PHE A 559 8.56 -18.50 14.65
N GLN A 560 8.01 -19.70 14.76
CA GLN A 560 8.56 -20.90 14.10
C GLN A 560 8.58 -20.74 12.58
N SER A 561 7.45 -20.33 11.99
CA SER A 561 7.37 -20.08 10.54
C SER A 561 8.42 -19.07 10.06
N LYS A 562 8.73 -18.04 10.86
CA LYS A 562 9.74 -17.02 10.52
C LYS A 562 11.18 -17.50 10.68
N LEU A 563 11.43 -18.42 11.61
CA LEU A 563 12.72 -19.10 11.72
C LEU A 563 12.96 -19.98 10.49
N ASP A 564 11.96 -20.76 10.09
CA ASP A 564 12.02 -21.64 8.92
C ASP A 564 12.20 -20.84 7.62
N GLU A 565 11.47 -19.73 7.45
CA GLU A 565 11.61 -18.83 6.29
C GLU A 565 13.02 -18.24 6.13
N GLN A 566 13.78 -18.11 7.23
CA GLN A 566 15.11 -17.48 7.24
C GLN A 566 16.26 -18.49 7.39
N ASP A 567 15.97 -19.80 7.37
CA ASP A 567 16.94 -20.89 7.67
C ASP A 567 17.71 -20.63 8.99
N LEU A 568 16.96 -20.34 10.06
CA LEU A 568 17.52 -20.08 11.40
C LEU A 568 17.06 -21.15 12.39
N ASP A 569 18.00 -21.63 13.21
CA ASP A 569 17.69 -22.54 14.32
C ASP A 569 17.70 -21.80 15.66
N ALA A 570 16.82 -22.19 16.57
CA ALA A 570 16.78 -21.67 17.93
C ALA A 570 16.84 -22.80 18.95
N THR A 571 17.64 -22.62 20.00
CA THR A 571 17.63 -23.55 21.14
C THR A 571 16.27 -23.48 21.87
N PRO A 572 15.80 -24.56 22.54
CA PRO A 572 14.54 -24.53 23.29
C PRO A 572 14.48 -23.42 24.35
N GLU A 573 15.63 -23.14 24.97
CA GLU A 573 15.80 -22.03 25.93
C GLU A 573 15.64 -20.66 25.25
N ALA A 574 16.14 -20.52 24.03
CA ALA A 574 16.01 -19.29 23.24
C ALA A 574 14.57 -19.05 22.78
N PHE A 575 13.87 -20.12 22.37
CA PHE A 575 12.46 -20.05 22.02
C PHE A 575 11.63 -19.58 23.22
N GLN A 576 11.85 -20.15 24.41
CA GLN A 576 11.15 -19.72 25.61
C GLN A 576 11.48 -18.27 25.99
N ALA A 577 12.74 -17.85 25.90
CA ALA A 577 13.16 -16.47 26.14
C ALA A 577 12.49 -15.48 25.16
N ALA A 578 12.34 -15.87 23.89
CA ALA A 578 11.63 -15.09 22.88
C ALA A 578 10.14 -14.98 23.23
N MET A 579 9.48 -16.09 23.58
CA MET A 579 8.06 -16.08 23.96
C MET A 579 7.79 -15.27 25.23
N ASP A 580 8.65 -15.37 26.25
CA ASP A 580 8.55 -14.54 27.45
C ASP A 580 8.69 -13.04 27.12
N THR A 581 9.58 -12.70 26.19
CA THR A 581 9.78 -11.32 25.74
C THR A 581 8.55 -10.80 24.99
N LEU A 582 7.97 -11.62 24.12
CA LEU A 582 6.74 -11.29 23.38
C LEU A 582 5.53 -11.20 24.30
N ASP A 583 5.36 -12.10 25.28
CA ASP A 583 4.26 -12.04 26.25
C ASP A 583 4.31 -10.76 27.09
N ASN A 584 5.50 -10.31 27.48
CA ASN A 584 5.66 -9.01 28.13
C ASN A 584 5.37 -7.84 27.17
N ALA A 585 5.67 -7.97 25.88
CA ALA A 585 5.36 -6.95 24.89
C ALA A 585 3.86 -6.87 24.58
N ARG A 586 3.12 -7.99 24.59
CA ARG A 586 1.67 -8.07 24.38
C ARG A 586 0.85 -7.33 25.41
N MET A 587 1.40 -7.15 26.61
CA MET A 587 0.73 -6.36 27.64
C MET A 587 0.62 -4.90 27.21
N ARG A 588 1.49 -4.40 26.32
CA ARG A 588 1.51 -3.00 25.91
C ARG A 588 0.38 -2.68 24.93
N LYS A 589 -0.14 -1.45 25.01
CA LYS A 589 -1.20 -0.94 24.12
C LYS A 589 -0.74 -0.73 22.67
N ASP A 590 0.55 -0.49 22.47
CA ASP A 590 1.21 -0.28 21.19
C ASP A 590 1.83 -1.56 20.61
N PHE A 591 1.43 -2.74 21.10
CA PHE A 591 1.99 -4.00 20.63
C PHE A 591 1.69 -4.24 19.14
N ASP A 592 2.76 -4.35 18.35
CA ASP A 592 2.71 -4.45 16.89
C ASP A 592 2.59 -5.90 16.36
N ASN A 593 2.08 -6.85 17.16
CA ASN A 593 1.78 -8.23 16.75
C ASN A 593 2.91 -8.87 15.90
N ALA A 594 2.65 -9.20 14.62
CA ALA A 594 3.63 -9.88 13.77
C ALA A 594 4.91 -9.06 13.55
N ARG A 595 4.82 -7.73 13.50
CA ARG A 595 6.02 -6.87 13.39
C ARG A 595 6.88 -6.93 14.65
N ALA A 596 6.27 -7.16 15.82
CA ALA A 596 7.03 -7.33 17.05
C ALA A 596 7.89 -8.61 17.01
N VAL A 597 7.38 -9.68 16.38
CA VAL A 597 8.15 -10.92 16.13
C VAL A 597 9.32 -10.63 15.18
N GLU A 598 9.08 -9.93 14.07
CA GLU A 598 10.13 -9.55 13.11
C GLU A 598 11.21 -8.67 13.76
N HIS A 599 10.81 -7.67 14.55
CA HIS A 599 11.74 -6.80 15.27
C HIS A 599 12.56 -7.57 16.31
N LEU A 600 11.93 -8.51 17.02
CA LEU A 600 12.62 -9.35 18.01
C LEU A 600 13.65 -10.27 17.36
N LEU A 601 13.29 -10.94 16.26
CA LEU A 601 14.21 -11.77 15.49
C LEU A 601 15.36 -10.95 14.91
N ALA A 602 15.08 -9.79 14.32
CA ALA A 602 16.11 -8.89 13.80
C ALA A 602 17.10 -8.44 14.89
N ALA A 603 16.59 -8.13 16.09
CA ALA A 603 17.43 -7.80 17.24
C ALA A 603 18.29 -9.01 17.68
N ALA A 604 17.72 -10.20 17.75
CA ALA A 604 18.44 -11.42 18.11
C ALA A 604 19.55 -11.76 17.10
N ILE A 605 19.28 -11.66 15.80
CA ILE A 605 20.28 -11.84 14.73
C ILE A 605 21.42 -10.83 14.90
N TYR A 606 21.10 -9.55 15.16
CA TYR A 606 22.11 -8.53 15.41
C TYR A 606 22.99 -8.83 16.64
N HIS A 607 22.38 -9.34 17.72
CA HIS A 607 23.12 -9.76 18.93
C HIS A 607 24.03 -10.97 18.67
N PHE A 608 23.53 -11.96 17.93
CA PHE A 608 24.30 -13.10 17.46
C PHE A 608 25.51 -12.65 16.63
N GLU A 609 25.31 -11.78 15.63
CA GLU A 609 26.41 -11.27 14.79
C GLU A 609 27.49 -10.54 15.60
N ARG A 610 27.10 -9.74 16.61
CA ARG A 610 28.06 -9.06 17.50
C ARG A 610 28.89 -10.04 18.32
N ARG A 611 28.28 -11.11 18.80
CA ARG A 611 28.96 -12.19 19.55
C ARG A 611 29.89 -13.00 18.64
N SER A 612 29.43 -13.36 17.45
CA SER A 612 30.22 -14.12 16.48
C SER A 612 31.44 -13.34 15.98
N ARG A 613 31.38 -12.00 15.92
CA ARG A 613 32.54 -11.15 15.60
C ARG A 613 33.57 -11.04 16.75
N THR A 614 33.16 -11.29 18.00
CA THR A 614 34.04 -11.23 19.17
C THR A 614 34.62 -12.60 19.55
N GLY A 615 34.03 -13.71 19.07
CA GLY A 615 34.56 -15.06 19.19
C GLY A 615 35.57 -15.38 18.06
N ALA A 616 36.79 -15.77 18.43
CA ALA A 616 37.92 -15.96 17.52
C ALA A 616 37.89 -17.27 16.67
N SER A 617 36.75 -17.66 16.08
CA SER A 617 36.70 -18.82 15.17
C SER A 617 36.19 -18.46 13.78
N ALA A 618 37.04 -18.62 12.77
CA ALA A 618 36.78 -18.33 11.36
C ALA A 618 36.06 -19.45 10.59
N GLN A 619 35.22 -20.24 11.25
CA GLN A 619 34.36 -21.24 10.59
C GLN A 619 32.94 -20.71 10.44
N PRO A 620 32.21 -21.07 9.36
CA PRO A 620 30.80 -20.74 9.24
C PRO A 620 30.03 -21.49 10.34
N VAL A 621 29.77 -20.79 11.45
CA VAL A 621 28.93 -21.31 12.54
C VAL A 621 27.49 -21.34 12.01
N GLU A 622 26.83 -22.50 12.10
CA GLU A 622 25.37 -22.61 11.90
C GLU A 622 24.68 -21.51 12.72
N ARG A 623 23.68 -20.84 12.14
CA ARG A 623 23.00 -19.70 12.77
C ARG A 623 22.05 -20.20 13.86
N LEU A 624 22.63 -20.67 14.97
CA LEU A 624 21.92 -21.15 16.14
C LEU A 624 21.76 -20.01 17.16
N LEU A 625 20.52 -19.56 17.36
CA LEU A 625 20.16 -18.53 18.32
C LEU A 625 20.06 -19.10 19.75
N GLU A 626 20.66 -18.37 20.69
CA GLU A 626 20.66 -18.70 22.12
C GLU A 626 19.80 -17.71 22.93
N GLY A 627 19.37 -18.06 24.14
CA GLY A 627 18.48 -17.21 24.94
C GLY A 627 19.02 -15.81 25.24
N ARG A 628 20.36 -15.68 25.34
CA ARG A 628 21.04 -14.38 25.50
C ARG A 628 20.92 -13.45 24.29
N ASP A 629 20.65 -13.99 23.11
CA ASP A 629 20.50 -13.20 21.88
C ASP A 629 19.15 -12.47 21.89
N PHE A 630 18.11 -13.04 22.51
CA PHE A 630 16.79 -12.43 22.66
C PHE A 630 16.68 -11.50 23.87
N ASN A 631 17.37 -11.84 24.97
CA ASN A 631 17.44 -11.00 26.15
C ASN A 631 18.89 -10.98 26.68
N PRO A 632 19.65 -9.91 26.39
CA PRO A 632 21.05 -9.78 26.81
C PRO A 632 21.26 -9.80 28.33
N GLU A 633 20.20 -9.58 29.12
CA GLU A 633 20.22 -9.55 30.58
C GLU A 633 19.88 -10.90 31.22
N LEU A 634 19.62 -11.96 30.44
CA LEU A 634 19.46 -13.33 30.95
C LEU A 634 20.81 -13.89 31.47
N VAL A 635 21.18 -13.51 32.69
CA VAL A 635 22.22 -14.21 33.46
C VAL A 635 21.52 -15.25 34.34
N GLY A 636 21.43 -16.51 33.89
CA GLY A 636 21.00 -17.64 34.72
C GLY A 636 19.51 -18.03 34.65
N GLY A 637 18.83 -17.87 33.50
CA GLY A 637 17.55 -18.53 33.23
C GLY A 637 16.33 -18.04 34.02
N THR A 638 16.45 -16.95 34.78
CA THR A 638 15.30 -16.30 35.42
C THR A 638 15.19 -14.89 34.89
N THR A 639 14.05 -14.56 34.30
CA THR A 639 13.67 -13.20 33.87
C THR A 639 13.61 -12.30 35.10
N ALA A 640 14.77 -11.82 35.54
CA ALA A 640 14.88 -10.90 36.65
C ALA A 640 14.09 -9.65 36.27
N LEU A 641 13.19 -9.22 37.14
CA LEU A 641 12.51 -7.94 37.03
C LEU A 641 13.57 -6.85 36.77
N VAL A 642 13.65 -6.36 35.53
CA VAL A 642 14.67 -5.39 35.05
C VAL A 642 14.79 -4.18 35.99
N PHE A 643 13.68 -3.76 36.59
CA PHE A 643 13.66 -2.66 37.57
C PHE A 643 14.51 -2.93 38.81
N ARG A 644 14.71 -4.20 39.20
CA ARG A 644 15.46 -4.56 40.41
C ARG A 644 16.94 -4.27 40.23
N GLU A 645 17.52 -4.41 39.04
CA GLU A 645 18.94 -4.11 38.81
C GLU A 645 19.19 -2.60 38.62
N GLU A 646 18.29 -1.92 37.90
CA GLU A 646 18.35 -0.47 37.74
C GLU A 646 18.17 0.27 39.08
N LEU A 647 17.26 -0.20 39.95
CA LEU A 647 16.97 0.41 41.26
C LEU A 647 17.89 -0.07 42.39
N ARG A 648 18.46 -1.28 42.32
CA ARG A 648 19.43 -1.83 43.32
C ARG A 648 20.58 -0.87 43.62
N HIS A 649 20.94 -0.08 42.62
CA HIS A 649 22.09 0.81 42.62
C HIS A 649 21.68 2.30 42.73
N SER A 650 20.42 2.58 43.04
CA SER A 650 19.89 3.93 43.29
C SER A 650 19.73 4.19 44.79
N ILE A 651 19.58 5.45 45.20
CA ILE A 651 19.32 5.87 46.61
C ILE A 651 17.89 5.48 47.08
N VAL A 652 17.13 4.77 46.26
CA VAL A 652 15.73 4.44 46.50
C VAL A 652 15.63 3.39 47.63
N PRO A 653 14.81 3.63 48.67
CA PRO A 653 14.56 2.66 49.74
C PRO A 653 13.98 1.32 49.24
N ASP A 654 14.41 0.21 49.84
CA ASP A 654 13.91 -1.15 49.53
C ASP A 654 12.39 -1.28 49.69
N ASP A 655 11.81 -0.55 50.64
CA ASP A 655 10.36 -0.51 50.88
C ASP A 655 9.60 -0.05 49.63
N ILE A 656 10.13 0.95 48.90
CA ILE A 656 9.52 1.46 47.66
C ILE A 656 9.66 0.44 46.53
N ILE A 657 10.79 -0.28 46.47
CA ILE A 657 10.98 -1.38 45.52
C ILE A 657 9.93 -2.47 45.76
N SER A 658 9.58 -2.76 47.02
CA SER A 658 8.53 -3.71 47.35
C SER A 658 7.14 -3.25 46.87
N ILE A 659 6.84 -1.96 46.96
CA ILE A 659 5.59 -1.37 46.44
C ILE A 659 5.51 -1.51 44.92
N LEU A 660 6.59 -1.20 44.19
CA LEU A 660 6.63 -1.36 42.73
C LEU A 660 6.46 -2.84 42.31
N LYS A 661 7.03 -3.78 43.06
CA LYS A 661 6.81 -5.23 42.85
C LYS A 661 5.34 -5.61 43.06
N ARG A 662 4.70 -5.07 44.09
CA ARG A 662 3.27 -5.29 44.35
C ARG A 662 2.43 -4.83 43.15
N TYR A 663 2.64 -3.61 42.66
CA TYR A 663 1.92 -3.09 41.49
C TYR A 663 2.17 -3.91 40.23
N HIS A 664 3.40 -4.35 39.99
CA HIS A 664 3.70 -5.25 38.88
C HIS A 664 2.90 -6.55 38.96
N ASN A 665 2.91 -7.21 40.12
CA ASN A 665 2.23 -8.48 40.32
C ASN A 665 0.71 -8.34 40.21
N GLU A 666 0.12 -7.27 40.75
CA GLU A 666 -1.31 -7.00 40.66
C GLU A 666 -1.76 -6.72 39.22
N MET A 667 -1.01 -5.91 38.47
CA MET A 667 -1.28 -5.68 37.04
C MET A 667 -1.15 -6.96 36.22
N LYS A 668 -0.12 -7.76 36.49
CA LYS A 668 0.11 -9.04 35.78
C LYS A 668 -1.01 -10.03 36.07
N ALA A 669 -1.45 -10.11 37.32
CA ALA A 669 -2.58 -10.97 37.71
C ALA A 669 -3.89 -10.51 37.04
N ALA A 670 -4.15 -9.19 36.96
CA ALA A 670 -5.31 -8.65 36.26
C ALA A 670 -5.29 -9.00 34.76
N TRP A 671 -4.13 -8.84 34.11
CA TRP A 671 -3.96 -9.21 32.70
C TRP A 671 -4.23 -10.69 32.44
N LEU A 672 -3.69 -11.59 33.27
CA LEU A 672 -3.92 -13.04 33.17
C LEU A 672 -5.41 -13.42 33.36
N GLN A 673 -6.18 -12.58 34.05
CA GLN A 673 -7.63 -12.75 34.21
C GLN A 673 -8.45 -12.12 33.08
N GLY A 674 -7.80 -11.52 32.06
CA GLY A 674 -8.47 -10.80 30.99
C GLY A 674 -9.09 -9.46 31.41
N LEU A 675 -8.66 -8.90 32.54
CA LEU A 675 -9.07 -7.59 33.03
C LEU A 675 -8.06 -6.51 32.60
N ASP A 676 -8.51 -5.26 32.46
CA ASP A 676 -7.63 -4.13 32.17
C ASP A 676 -6.62 -3.93 33.33
N PRO A 677 -5.30 -4.03 33.07
CA PRO A 677 -4.27 -3.83 34.09
C PRO A 677 -4.34 -2.45 34.76
N GLY A 678 -4.79 -1.42 34.02
CA GLY A 678 -4.91 -0.06 34.54
C GLY A 678 -6.10 0.16 35.46
N ALA A 679 -7.17 -0.64 35.35
CA ALA A 679 -8.44 -0.36 36.01
C ALA A 679 -8.39 -0.46 37.55
N ARG A 680 -7.47 -1.27 38.08
CA ARG A 680 -7.29 -1.46 39.54
C ARG A 680 -6.11 -0.66 40.09
N MET A 681 -5.38 0.05 39.24
CA MET A 681 -4.15 0.72 39.63
C MET A 681 -4.39 2.18 40.00
N PRO A 682 -3.67 2.71 41.00
CA PRO A 682 -3.78 4.11 41.36
C PRO A 682 -3.27 5.03 40.23
N ALA A 683 -4.11 5.96 39.77
CA ALA A 683 -3.72 6.95 38.77
C ALA A 683 -3.09 8.22 39.39
N ALA A 684 -3.14 8.37 40.72
CA ALA A 684 -2.77 9.59 41.43
C ALA A 684 -1.91 9.26 42.65
N PHE A 685 -0.69 9.81 42.69
CA PHE A 685 0.29 9.55 43.75
C PHE A 685 0.79 10.84 44.42
N VAL A 686 1.13 10.74 45.70
CA VAL A 686 1.83 11.80 46.45
C VAL A 686 3.19 11.31 46.91
N PHE A 687 4.26 11.99 46.47
CA PHE A 687 5.64 11.66 46.80
C PHE A 687 6.20 12.63 47.85
N LYS A 688 6.21 12.20 49.13
CA LYS A 688 6.66 12.99 50.29
C LYS A 688 8.12 12.70 50.66
N GLY A 689 8.86 13.67 51.18
CA GLY A 689 10.27 13.49 51.59
C GLY A 689 11.23 14.62 51.19
N ALA A 690 12.47 14.57 51.67
CA ALA A 690 13.48 15.61 51.43
C ALA A 690 13.91 15.71 49.95
N PRO A 691 14.51 16.83 49.52
CA PRO A 691 15.09 16.93 48.19
C PRO A 691 16.22 15.90 47.99
N GLY A 692 16.34 15.39 46.77
CA GLY A 692 17.41 14.45 46.38
C GLY A 692 17.28 13.03 46.94
N THR A 693 16.09 12.59 47.37
CA THR A 693 15.83 11.21 47.85
C THR A 693 15.42 10.24 46.74
N GLY A 694 15.47 10.64 45.47
CA GLY A 694 15.18 9.77 44.32
C GLY A 694 13.72 9.77 43.83
N LYS A 695 12.87 10.69 44.29
CA LYS A 695 11.46 10.84 43.85
C LYS A 695 11.26 10.79 42.34
N LYS A 696 12.04 11.59 41.61
CA LYS A 696 11.98 11.66 40.14
C LYS A 696 12.44 10.37 39.46
N THR A 697 13.41 9.67 40.07
CA THR A 697 13.88 8.36 39.59
C THR A 697 12.78 7.30 39.74
N VAL A 698 12.11 7.24 40.89
CA VAL A 698 10.98 6.32 41.12
C VAL A 698 9.81 6.66 40.22
N ALA A 699 9.50 7.94 40.02
CA ALA A 699 8.42 8.37 39.13
C ALA A 699 8.66 7.91 37.68
N ARG A 700 9.91 7.99 37.20
CA ARG A 700 10.30 7.46 35.88
C ARG A 700 10.09 5.95 35.80
N GLN A 701 10.51 5.21 36.82
CA GLN A 701 10.35 3.75 36.86
C GLN A 701 8.89 3.31 36.96
N LEU A 702 8.08 4.06 37.69
CA LEU A 702 6.63 3.85 37.75
C LEU A 702 6.00 4.08 36.37
N GLY A 703 6.41 5.11 35.63
CA GLY A 703 6.00 5.32 34.23
C GLY A 703 6.40 4.18 33.31
N THR A 704 7.66 3.73 33.38
CA THR A 704 8.14 2.56 32.62
C THR A 704 7.32 1.31 32.95
N LEU A 705 6.99 1.08 34.22
CA LEU A 705 6.18 -0.06 34.65
C LEU A 705 4.76 0.03 34.08
N TYR A 706 4.09 1.17 34.22
CA TYR A 706 2.72 1.36 33.72
C TYR A 706 2.64 1.23 32.20
N TYR A 707 3.65 1.68 31.48
CA TYR A 707 3.75 1.48 30.03
C TYR A 707 3.99 0.01 29.66
N LYS A 708 4.96 -0.65 30.30
CA LYS A 708 5.26 -2.07 30.04
C LYS A 708 4.05 -2.98 30.32
N MET A 709 3.21 -2.62 31.28
CA MET A 709 1.99 -3.37 31.64
C MET A 709 0.75 -2.92 30.85
N GLY A 710 0.88 -1.97 29.91
CA GLY A 710 -0.23 -1.48 29.09
C GLY A 710 -1.21 -0.54 29.75
N ALA A 711 -0.96 -0.09 30.99
CA ALA A 711 -1.79 0.93 31.61
C ALA A 711 -1.65 2.27 30.87
N LEU A 712 -0.43 2.62 30.44
CA LEU A 712 -0.10 3.84 29.68
C LEU A 712 0.41 3.52 28.27
N SER A 713 0.34 4.50 27.35
CA SER A 713 0.76 4.32 25.95
C SER A 713 2.18 4.79 25.63
N ASP A 714 2.82 5.60 26.48
CA ASP A 714 4.19 6.13 26.26
C ASP A 714 5.05 5.95 27.53
N GLY A 715 4.47 6.17 28.72
CA GLY A 715 5.18 5.97 30.00
C GLY A 715 6.28 7.00 30.29
N ALA A 716 6.54 7.93 29.37
CA ALA A 716 7.45 9.05 29.57
C ALA A 716 7.06 9.89 30.81
N LEU A 717 8.07 10.29 31.57
CA LEU A 717 7.92 11.19 32.72
C LEU A 717 8.00 12.64 32.25
N VAL A 718 6.91 13.39 32.40
CA VAL A 718 6.84 14.82 32.07
C VAL A 718 6.91 15.63 33.36
N PRO A 719 8.05 16.30 33.64
CA PRO A 719 8.13 17.21 34.77
C PRO A 719 7.34 18.48 34.47
N CYS A 720 6.52 18.91 35.42
CA CYS A 720 5.68 20.09 35.34
C CYS A 720 5.87 20.91 36.61
N SER A 721 6.16 22.20 36.47
CA SER A 721 6.16 23.13 37.59
C SER A 721 4.74 23.65 37.83
N VAL A 722 4.43 24.07 39.06
CA VAL A 722 3.18 24.78 39.36
C VAL A 722 3.00 26.01 38.46
N ALA A 723 4.10 26.67 38.06
CA ALA A 723 4.06 27.80 37.14
C ALA A 723 3.59 27.41 35.71
N ASP A 724 3.77 26.16 35.29
CA ASP A 724 3.38 25.71 33.96
C ASP A 724 1.86 25.50 33.84
N LEU A 725 1.20 25.21 34.96
CA LEU A 725 -0.25 25.10 35.08
C LEU A 725 -0.93 26.47 35.14
N LEU A 726 -0.23 27.47 35.66
CA LEU A 726 -0.70 28.85 35.75
C LEU A 726 -0.49 29.57 34.41
N ALA A 727 -1.51 30.30 33.95
CA ALA A 727 -1.36 31.11 32.75
C ALA A 727 -0.68 32.45 33.09
N PRO A 728 0.32 32.90 32.31
CA PRO A 728 0.64 34.32 32.29
C PRO A 728 -0.60 35.08 31.76
N ASN A 729 -0.85 36.28 32.28
CA ASN A 729 -2.07 37.13 32.19
C ASN A 729 -2.88 37.22 30.86
N VAL A 730 -2.47 36.55 29.78
CA VAL A 730 -3.05 36.56 28.42
C VAL A 730 -4.06 35.43 28.18
N HIS A 731 -4.00 34.30 28.89
CA HIS A 731 -4.94 33.17 28.71
C HIS A 731 -5.58 32.74 30.04
N PRO A 732 -6.80 32.13 30.04
CA PRO A 732 -7.37 31.57 31.25
C PRO A 732 -6.54 30.38 31.78
N THR A 733 -6.28 30.35 33.09
CA THR A 733 -5.57 29.25 33.77
C THR A 733 -6.22 27.88 33.51
N SER A 734 -7.54 27.82 33.35
CA SER A 734 -8.28 26.59 33.01
C SER A 734 -7.93 26.03 31.62
N VAL A 735 -7.79 26.89 30.61
CA VAL A 735 -7.42 26.47 29.23
C VAL A 735 -6.00 25.93 29.22
N ARG A 736 -5.07 26.59 29.91
CA ARG A 736 -3.68 26.14 29.99
C ARG A 736 -3.53 24.84 30.78
N SER A 737 -4.20 24.72 31.94
CA SER A 737 -4.23 23.49 32.73
C SER A 737 -4.82 22.32 31.94
N ARG A 738 -5.93 22.53 31.22
CA ARG A 738 -6.51 21.53 30.32
C ARG A 738 -5.56 21.16 29.18
N SER A 739 -4.93 22.14 28.51
CA SER A 739 -3.97 21.90 27.44
C SER A 739 -2.78 21.06 27.92
N GLN A 740 -2.26 21.34 29.12
CA GLN A 740 -1.19 20.56 29.72
C GLN A 740 -1.62 19.12 30.02
N LEU A 741 -2.83 18.89 30.51
CA LEU A 741 -3.35 17.54 30.69
C LEU A 741 -3.61 16.84 29.34
N ASP A 742 -4.16 17.55 28.35
CA ASP A 742 -4.47 16.96 27.05
C ASP A 742 -3.21 16.55 26.27
N GLN A 743 -2.14 17.35 26.33
CA GLN A 743 -0.84 17.06 25.71
C GLN A 743 -0.12 15.86 26.35
N ASN A 744 -0.41 15.58 27.63
CA ASN A 744 0.28 14.56 28.42
C ASN A 744 -0.54 13.27 28.60
N LYS A 745 -1.59 13.06 27.80
CA LYS A 745 -2.30 11.77 27.77
C LYS A 745 -1.33 10.64 27.40
N GLY A 746 -1.46 9.51 28.09
CA GLY A 746 -0.60 8.35 27.92
C GLY A 746 0.73 8.40 28.67
N LYS A 747 0.99 9.47 29.44
CA LYS A 747 2.26 9.74 30.12
C LYS A 747 2.09 9.87 31.64
N VAL A 748 3.22 10.01 32.34
CA VAL A 748 3.25 10.33 33.78
C VAL A 748 3.53 11.82 33.96
N LEU A 749 2.57 12.56 34.48
CA LEU A 749 2.71 13.97 34.83
C LEU A 749 3.28 14.11 36.24
N PHE A 750 4.46 14.71 36.38
CA PHE A 750 5.16 14.87 37.65
C PHE A 750 5.20 16.35 38.05
N ILE A 751 4.36 16.73 39.01
CA ILE A 751 4.26 18.11 39.50
C ILE A 751 5.32 18.32 40.57
N GLU A 752 6.36 19.08 40.22
CA GLU A 752 7.45 19.47 41.12
C GLU A 752 7.01 20.59 42.06
N ASP A 753 7.44 20.53 43.32
CA ASP A 753 7.13 21.51 44.37
C ASP A 753 5.62 21.77 44.51
N ALA A 754 4.83 20.69 44.49
CA ALA A 754 3.37 20.72 44.51
C ALA A 754 2.79 21.43 45.75
N HIS A 755 3.56 21.57 46.84
CA HIS A 755 3.16 22.31 48.03
C HIS A 755 2.77 23.78 47.73
N ARG A 756 3.30 24.37 46.65
CA ARG A 756 2.92 25.73 46.20
C ARG A 756 1.47 25.84 45.73
N LEU A 757 0.80 24.72 45.45
CA LEU A 757 -0.65 24.68 45.20
C LEU A 757 -1.48 25.00 46.45
N ALA A 758 -0.85 25.17 47.61
CA ALA A 758 -1.53 25.63 48.82
C ALA A 758 -1.87 27.13 48.72
N ASP A 759 -1.12 27.90 47.92
CA ASP A 759 -1.29 29.34 47.79
C ASP A 759 -2.67 29.71 47.22
N THR A 760 -3.22 30.84 47.67
CA THR A 760 -4.56 31.31 47.29
C THR A 760 -4.73 31.49 45.79
N ASP A 761 -3.67 31.93 45.11
CA ASP A 761 -3.66 32.29 43.69
C ASP A 761 -3.76 31.06 42.75
N THR A 762 -3.62 29.86 43.30
CA THR A 762 -3.63 28.60 42.54
C THR A 762 -4.99 27.88 42.57
N THR A 763 -6.00 28.45 43.23
CA THR A 763 -7.29 27.79 43.48
C THR A 763 -8.00 27.35 42.20
N GLN A 764 -7.99 28.18 41.16
CA GLN A 764 -8.60 27.84 39.87
C GLN A 764 -7.90 26.65 39.18
N ALA A 765 -6.58 26.54 39.31
CA ALA A 765 -5.84 25.40 38.76
C ALA A 765 -6.14 24.11 39.53
N VAL A 766 -6.26 24.19 40.86
CA VAL A 766 -6.62 23.04 41.71
C VAL A 766 -8.04 22.56 41.40
N ASP A 767 -9.01 23.46 41.24
CA ASP A 767 -10.39 23.07 40.90
C ASP A 767 -10.48 22.40 39.53
N GLU A 768 -9.72 22.89 38.54
CA GLU A 768 -9.65 22.27 37.21
C GLU A 768 -8.98 20.88 37.28
N LEU A 769 -7.90 20.72 38.05
CA LEU A 769 -7.29 19.40 38.30
C LEU A 769 -8.28 18.44 38.96
N VAL A 770 -9.01 18.89 39.99
CA VAL A 770 -10.01 18.05 40.68
C VAL A 770 -11.12 17.61 39.73
N TYR A 771 -11.54 18.48 38.81
CA TYR A 771 -12.57 18.17 37.82
C TYR A 771 -12.08 17.23 36.70
N LEU A 772 -10.84 17.38 36.27
CA LEU A 772 -10.30 16.67 35.11
C LEU A 772 -9.63 15.34 35.44
N LEU A 773 -8.95 15.22 36.59
CA LEU A 773 -8.21 13.99 36.97
C LEU A 773 -9.07 12.72 36.91
N PRO A 774 -10.34 12.69 37.40
CA PRO A 774 -11.18 11.50 37.27
C PRO A 774 -11.44 11.09 35.81
N LYS A 775 -11.50 12.04 34.87
CA LYS A 775 -11.71 11.77 33.44
C LYS A 775 -10.47 11.20 32.76
N TYR A 776 -9.29 11.53 33.27
CA TYR A 776 -8.00 11.08 32.71
C TYR A 776 -7.39 9.89 33.44
N ALA A 777 -8.01 9.39 34.53
CA ALA A 777 -7.47 8.34 35.38
C ALA A 777 -7.08 7.03 34.64
N SER A 778 -7.79 6.68 33.56
CA SER A 778 -7.48 5.50 32.74
C SER A 778 -6.39 5.72 31.67
N THR A 779 -5.93 6.96 31.51
CA THR A 779 -5.04 7.37 30.41
C THR A 779 -3.79 8.10 30.88
N MET A 780 -3.70 8.52 32.13
CA MET A 780 -2.58 9.31 32.67
C MET A 780 -2.34 8.97 34.13
N VAL A 781 -1.08 9.02 34.55
CA VAL A 781 -0.71 8.99 35.97
C VAL A 781 -0.24 10.37 36.40
N VAL A 782 -0.73 10.89 37.52
CA VAL A 782 -0.33 12.19 38.07
C VAL A 782 0.35 12.01 39.42
N ILE A 783 1.51 12.63 39.59
CA ILE A 783 2.34 12.53 40.79
C ILE A 783 2.59 13.93 41.35
N LEU A 784 2.13 14.19 42.57
CA LEU A 784 2.45 15.41 43.33
C LEU A 784 3.70 15.17 44.17
N ALA A 785 4.77 15.95 43.97
CA ALA A 785 6.00 15.79 44.72
C ALA A 785 6.36 17.05 45.52
N GLY A 786 6.73 16.87 46.79
CA GLY A 786 7.19 17.98 47.64
C GLY A 786 7.77 17.52 48.99
N PRO A 787 8.24 18.47 49.82
CA PRO A 787 8.67 18.21 51.20
C PRO A 787 7.54 17.63 52.04
N ALA A 788 7.82 16.69 52.94
CA ALA A 788 6.78 15.95 53.66
C ALA A 788 5.82 16.87 54.44
N GLN A 789 6.36 17.76 55.28
CA GLN A 789 5.57 18.66 56.12
C GLN A 789 4.66 19.60 55.31
N GLU A 790 5.16 20.11 54.18
CA GLU A 790 4.42 21.07 53.35
C GLU A 790 3.35 20.37 52.50
N MET A 791 3.60 19.13 52.06
CA MET A 791 2.58 18.32 51.38
C MET A 791 1.45 17.91 52.34
N ASP A 792 1.76 17.61 53.60
CA ASP A 792 0.73 17.33 54.62
C ASP A 792 -0.16 18.56 54.84
N GLN A 793 0.43 19.76 54.89
CA GLN A 793 -0.30 21.02 54.97
C GLN A 793 -1.18 21.27 53.74
N LEU A 794 -0.67 21.03 52.53
CA LEU A 794 -1.43 21.16 51.28
C LEU A 794 -2.69 20.28 51.31
N LEU A 795 -2.53 18.99 51.65
CA LEU A 795 -3.62 18.02 51.65
C LEU A 795 -4.64 18.31 52.76
N ALA A 796 -4.19 18.76 53.93
CA ALA A 796 -5.08 19.21 55.01
C ALA A 796 -5.91 20.44 54.62
N ASN A 797 -5.30 21.41 53.90
CA ASN A 797 -5.96 22.63 53.47
C ASN A 797 -6.90 22.42 52.26
N ARG A 798 -6.73 21.33 51.48
CA ARG A 798 -7.47 21.06 50.24
C ARG A 798 -8.08 19.64 50.25
N PRO A 799 -9.19 19.40 50.98
CA PRO A 799 -9.76 18.06 51.15
C PRO A 799 -10.24 17.42 49.84
N ARG A 800 -10.74 18.20 48.88
CA ARG A 800 -11.16 17.70 47.55
C ARG A 800 -9.99 17.15 46.74
N LEU A 801 -8.82 17.79 46.84
CA LEU A 801 -7.60 17.30 46.22
C LEU A 801 -7.11 16.04 46.94
N SER A 802 -7.13 16.05 48.29
CA SER A 802 -6.73 14.89 49.09
C SER A 802 -7.55 13.62 48.79
N ALA A 803 -8.86 13.75 48.51
CA ALA A 803 -9.71 12.60 48.18
C ALA A 803 -9.30 11.88 46.88
N LEU A 804 -8.68 12.58 45.93
CA LEU A 804 -8.21 12.02 44.65
C LEU A 804 -6.84 11.35 44.77
N PHE A 805 -6.02 11.78 45.73
CA PHE A 805 -4.66 11.34 45.92
C PHE A 805 -4.52 10.44 47.16
N GLN A 806 -5.06 9.22 47.06
CA GLN A 806 -5.11 8.28 48.19
C GLN A 806 -3.80 7.51 48.41
N GLU A 807 -2.95 7.42 47.37
CA GLU A 807 -1.68 6.70 47.45
C GLU A 807 -0.52 7.64 47.76
N GLU A 808 0.07 7.44 48.95
CA GLU A 808 1.19 8.23 49.43
C GLU A 808 2.46 7.38 49.53
N ILE A 809 3.54 7.84 48.89
CA ILE A 809 4.87 7.22 48.98
C ILE A 809 5.81 8.16 49.74
N VAL A 810 6.27 7.71 50.90
CA VAL A 810 7.18 8.47 51.77
C VAL A 810 8.63 8.06 51.53
N PHE A 811 9.43 9.02 51.08
CA PHE A 811 10.86 8.84 50.82
C PHE A 811 11.67 9.23 52.06
N ARG A 812 12.27 8.23 52.72
CA ARG A 812 13.22 8.46 53.82
C ARG A 812 14.52 9.07 53.31
N ASN A 813 15.27 9.71 54.21
CA ASN A 813 16.63 10.15 53.89
C ASN A 813 17.55 8.94 53.72
N PRO A 814 18.45 8.94 52.73
CA PRO A 814 19.44 7.88 52.56
C PRO A 814 20.38 7.78 53.76
N THR A 815 20.77 6.56 54.07
CA THR A 815 21.83 6.29 55.03
C THR A 815 23.18 6.77 54.50
N PRO A 816 24.15 7.09 55.37
CA PRO A 816 25.49 7.50 54.93
C PRO A 816 26.16 6.49 53.99
N ARG A 817 25.93 5.20 54.21
CA ARG A 817 26.43 4.11 53.35
C ARG A 817 25.81 4.13 51.95
N GLU A 818 24.50 4.37 51.85
CA GLU A 818 23.80 4.50 50.56
C GLU A 818 24.33 5.71 49.77
N CYS A 819 24.61 6.84 50.43
CA CYS A 819 25.22 8.01 49.80
C CYS A 819 26.66 7.74 49.30
N LEU A 820 27.49 7.02 50.05
CA LEU A 820 28.85 6.64 49.63
C LEU A 820 28.83 5.67 48.44
N ARG A 821 27.91 4.70 48.43
CA ARG A 821 27.70 3.81 47.27
C ARG A 821 27.25 4.58 46.03
N LEU A 822 26.35 5.56 46.19
CA LEU A 822 25.95 6.42 45.07
C LEU A 822 27.16 7.22 44.54
N LEU A 823 27.95 7.79 45.44
CA LEU A 823 29.16 8.55 45.09
C LEU A 823 30.13 7.69 44.28
N ASP A 824 30.43 6.48 44.75
CA ASP A 824 31.31 5.53 44.08
C ASP A 824 30.82 5.21 42.65
N ARG A 825 29.54 4.83 42.50
CA ARG A 825 28.94 4.57 41.18
C ARG A 825 28.99 5.79 40.25
N LYS A 826 28.68 6.98 40.76
CA LYS A 826 28.68 8.20 39.95
C LYS A 826 30.09 8.54 39.46
N LEU A 827 31.13 8.16 40.19
CA LEU A 827 32.51 8.29 39.73
C LEU A 827 32.86 7.23 38.66
N ASP A 828 32.31 6.00 38.74
CA ASP A 828 32.43 5.00 37.66
C ASP A 828 31.76 5.45 36.37
N GLU A 829 30.56 6.05 36.45
CA GLU A 829 29.85 6.64 35.31
C GLU A 829 30.67 7.74 34.63
N GLN A 830 31.54 8.44 35.38
CA GLN A 830 32.48 9.45 34.86
C GLN A 830 33.83 8.86 34.42
N GLN A 831 33.92 7.53 34.28
CA GLN A 831 35.12 6.79 33.87
C GLN A 831 36.34 6.96 34.80
N ILE A 832 36.14 7.31 36.08
CA ILE A 832 37.22 7.30 37.08
C ILE A 832 37.44 5.85 37.51
N LYS A 833 38.56 5.27 37.10
CA LYS A 833 38.89 3.85 37.34
C LYS A 833 39.73 3.70 38.62
N GLY A 834 39.59 2.57 39.32
CA GLY A 834 40.46 2.18 40.44
C GLY A 834 39.69 1.78 41.71
N PRO A 835 40.30 0.99 42.61
CA PRO A 835 39.64 0.53 43.83
C PRO A 835 39.49 1.66 44.85
N ARG A 836 38.28 2.17 45.02
CA ARG A 836 37.94 3.22 46.00
C ARG A 836 37.49 2.62 47.34
N LEU A 837 38.37 1.84 47.97
CA LEU A 837 38.08 1.12 49.23
C LEU A 837 37.63 2.05 50.36
N TYR A 838 38.08 3.31 50.36
CA TYR A 838 37.64 4.34 51.31
C TYR A 838 36.15 4.72 51.16
N LEU A 839 35.48 4.42 50.04
CA LEU A 839 34.04 4.62 49.85
C LEU A 839 33.22 3.34 50.06
N THR A 840 33.79 2.16 49.80
CA THR A 840 33.05 0.90 49.72
C THR A 840 33.33 -0.09 50.85
N ASP A 841 34.53 -0.13 51.41
CA ASP A 841 34.94 -1.10 52.43
C ASP A 841 34.85 -0.51 53.86
N PRO A 842 33.97 -1.04 54.72
CA PRO A 842 33.88 -0.65 56.14
C PRO A 842 35.17 -0.83 56.95
N ARG A 843 36.08 -1.70 56.50
CA ARG A 843 37.33 -2.01 57.19
C ARG A 843 38.43 -0.97 56.91
N ALA A 844 38.28 -0.16 55.87
CA ALA A 844 39.25 0.88 55.55
C ALA A 844 39.24 2.00 56.62
N PRO A 845 40.41 2.49 57.07
CA PRO A 845 40.50 3.47 58.16
C PRO A 845 39.75 4.77 57.83
N SER A 846 39.82 5.21 56.58
CA SER A 846 39.25 6.48 56.11
C SER A 846 37.76 6.39 55.76
N HIS A 847 37.23 5.18 55.53
CA HIS A 847 35.81 4.96 55.30
C HIS A 847 34.94 5.40 56.49
N ARG A 848 35.47 5.25 57.71
CA ARG A 848 34.80 5.72 58.93
C ARG A 848 34.64 7.24 58.94
N GLU A 849 35.65 7.98 58.48
CA GLU A 849 35.60 9.45 58.41
C GLU A 849 34.69 9.95 57.29
N PHE A 850 34.69 9.30 56.11
CA PHE A 850 33.71 9.60 55.04
C PHE A 850 32.26 9.33 55.49
N THR A 851 32.03 8.20 56.16
CA THR A 851 30.71 7.85 56.72
C THR A 851 30.27 8.89 57.76
N ARG A 852 31.17 9.28 58.67
CA ARG A 852 30.91 10.31 59.69
C ARG A 852 30.62 11.66 59.05
N ALA A 853 31.38 12.06 58.04
CA ALA A 853 31.18 13.31 57.33
C ALA A 853 29.78 13.40 56.71
N ILE A 854 29.32 12.34 56.03
CA ILE A 854 27.95 12.28 55.49
C ILE A 854 26.90 12.24 56.61
N GLN A 855 27.16 11.51 57.70
CA GLN A 855 26.25 11.46 58.84
C GLN A 855 26.02 12.86 59.43
N ILE A 856 27.07 13.66 59.60
CA ILE A 856 26.92 15.03 60.10
C ILE A 856 26.22 15.93 59.08
N LEU A 857 26.60 15.84 57.81
CA LEU A 857 25.95 16.57 56.74
C LEU A 857 24.45 16.26 56.68
N SER A 858 24.04 15.01 56.90
CA SER A 858 22.62 14.60 56.90
C SER A 858 21.78 15.25 58.01
N MET A 859 22.43 15.78 59.06
CA MET A 859 21.76 16.54 60.12
C MET A 859 21.51 18.01 59.73
N PHE A 860 22.16 18.52 58.68
CA PHE A 860 22.00 19.91 58.26
C PHE A 860 20.69 20.10 57.46
N PRO A 861 19.84 21.10 57.78
CA PRO A 861 18.62 21.39 57.01
C PRO A 861 18.87 21.71 55.53
N CYS A 862 20.06 22.23 55.21
CA CYS A 862 20.48 22.56 53.84
C CYS A 862 21.07 21.36 53.06
N TRP A 863 21.07 20.16 53.65
CA TRP A 863 21.48 18.93 52.99
C TRP A 863 20.40 18.43 52.02
N SER A 864 20.81 18.15 50.79
CA SER A 864 19.95 17.80 49.66
C SER A 864 20.28 16.42 49.07
N ASN A 865 20.84 15.53 49.90
CA ASN A 865 21.08 14.12 49.60
C ASN A 865 21.81 13.93 48.26
N ALA A 866 21.19 13.24 47.28
CA ALA A 866 21.81 12.95 45.98
C ALA A 866 22.34 14.20 45.24
N ARG A 867 21.68 15.36 45.37
CA ARG A 867 22.13 16.61 44.71
C ARG A 867 23.48 17.07 45.26
N ASP A 868 23.69 16.95 46.56
CA ASP A 868 24.98 17.30 47.17
C ASP A 868 26.05 16.24 46.90
N VAL A 869 25.67 14.97 46.76
CA VAL A 869 26.56 13.91 46.28
C VAL A 869 27.01 14.20 44.84
N GLU A 870 26.13 14.65 43.95
CA GLU A 870 26.48 15.07 42.58
C GLU A 870 27.44 16.27 42.56
N VAL A 871 27.27 17.23 43.46
CA VAL A 871 28.23 18.34 43.64
C VAL A 871 29.61 17.80 44.04
N LEU A 872 29.63 16.83 44.95
CA LEU A 872 30.87 16.18 45.39
C LEU A 872 31.56 15.42 44.26
N VAL A 873 30.80 14.66 43.45
CA VAL A 873 31.29 13.98 42.23
C VAL A 873 31.95 14.99 41.29
N ARG A 874 31.27 16.11 41.01
CA ARG A 874 31.80 17.15 40.12
C ARG A 874 33.12 17.73 40.63
N TRP A 875 33.23 17.95 41.95
CA TRP A 875 34.47 18.44 42.54
C TRP A 875 35.60 17.41 42.53
N MET A 876 35.28 16.14 42.78
CA MET A 876 36.24 15.04 42.71
C MET A 876 36.75 14.82 41.27
N VAL A 877 35.86 14.84 40.28
CA VAL A 877 36.23 14.79 38.86
C VAL A 877 37.10 15.98 38.48
N ALA A 878 36.74 17.20 38.90
CA ALA A 878 37.54 18.40 38.64
C ALA A 878 38.93 18.33 39.29
N ALA A 879 39.06 17.71 40.47
CA ALA A 879 40.34 17.47 41.11
C ALA A 879 41.20 16.48 40.30
N CYS A 880 40.63 15.40 39.79
CA CYS A 880 41.33 14.46 38.90
C CYS A 880 41.78 15.11 37.59
N ILE A 881 40.94 15.96 36.98
CA ILE A 881 41.27 16.65 35.72
C ILE A 881 42.40 17.67 35.91
N LYS A 882 42.43 18.36 37.06
CA LYS A 882 43.46 19.36 37.36
C LYS A 882 44.87 18.78 37.38
N ASP A 883 45.00 17.52 37.78
CA ASP A 883 46.27 16.82 37.91
C ASP A 883 46.63 16.00 36.65
N LEU A 884 45.86 16.10 35.56
CA LEU A 884 46.22 15.51 34.27
C LEU A 884 47.32 16.34 33.59
N PRO A 885 48.50 15.77 33.29
CA PRO A 885 49.50 16.46 32.50
C PRO A 885 49.03 16.59 31.05
N LEU A 886 48.66 17.79 30.62
CA LEU A 886 48.22 18.08 29.24
C LEU A 886 49.39 18.41 28.31
N ASP A 887 50.60 18.52 28.85
CA ASP A 887 51.82 18.81 28.09
C ASP A 887 52.45 17.52 27.55
N ASN A 888 52.01 17.08 26.36
CA ASN A 888 52.88 16.65 25.26
C ASN A 888 52.09 16.10 24.07
N SER A 889 52.47 16.59 22.89
CA SER A 889 52.00 16.16 21.58
C SER A 889 52.26 14.66 21.30
N SER A 890 51.30 14.06 20.60
CA SER A 890 51.31 12.79 19.85
C SER A 890 50.61 11.58 20.49
N SER A 891 49.50 11.19 19.84
CA SER A 891 48.59 10.06 20.08
C SER A 891 47.47 10.25 21.12
N VAL A 892 46.23 10.32 20.61
CA VAL A 892 44.96 10.32 21.37
C VAL A 892 44.72 8.96 22.08
N SER A 893 45.59 7.96 21.88
CA SER A 893 45.35 6.56 22.26
C SER A 893 45.83 6.15 23.65
N ALA A 894 46.38 7.04 24.48
CA ALA A 894 46.79 6.68 25.84
C ALA A 894 46.74 7.87 26.82
N LEU A 895 45.55 8.45 27.03
CA LEU A 895 45.33 9.29 28.21
C LEU A 895 45.50 8.42 29.47
N PRO A 896 46.27 8.86 30.49
CA PRO A 896 46.40 8.14 31.74
C PRO A 896 45.03 7.95 32.38
N ALA A 897 44.75 6.76 32.90
CA ALA A 897 43.48 6.47 33.55
C ALA A 897 43.25 7.45 34.70
N MET A 898 42.15 8.19 34.68
CA MET A 898 41.78 9.09 35.77
C MET A 898 41.56 8.28 37.05
N GLN A 899 42.41 8.50 38.05
CA GLN A 899 42.32 7.89 39.37
C GLN A 899 42.11 8.98 40.44
N LEU A 900 41.27 8.70 41.43
CA LEU A 900 40.98 9.61 42.53
C LEU A 900 41.74 9.17 43.79
N SER A 901 42.69 9.98 44.24
CA SER A 901 43.41 9.72 45.49
C SER A 901 42.52 9.95 46.71
N GLU A 902 42.82 9.26 47.81
CA GLU A 902 42.09 9.41 49.07
C GLU A 902 42.16 10.84 49.61
N GLU A 903 43.31 11.51 49.50
CA GLU A 903 43.52 12.88 49.97
C GLU A 903 42.70 13.89 49.16
N GLN A 904 42.67 13.75 47.83
CA GLN A 904 41.84 14.57 46.95
C GLN A 904 40.35 14.42 47.28
N ALA A 905 39.90 13.17 47.49
CA ALA A 905 38.53 12.87 47.85
C ALA A 905 38.14 13.49 49.21
N MET A 906 39.03 13.38 50.20
CA MET A 906 38.80 13.92 51.55
C MET A 906 38.81 15.46 51.55
N SER A 907 39.68 16.09 50.75
CA SER A 907 39.71 17.55 50.57
C SER A 907 38.39 18.08 50.00
N CYS A 908 37.83 17.41 48.99
CA CYS A 908 36.51 17.74 48.45
C CYS A 908 35.39 17.60 49.49
N MET A 909 35.47 16.58 50.34
CA MET A 909 34.50 16.35 51.41
C MET A 909 34.55 17.44 52.50
N VAL A 910 35.75 17.85 52.91
CA VAL A 910 35.96 18.97 53.85
C VAL A 910 35.45 20.28 53.26
N ARG A 911 35.69 20.51 51.96
CA ARG A 911 35.16 21.68 51.25
C ARG A 911 33.63 21.72 51.29
N LEU A 912 32.97 20.57 51.08
CA LEU A 912 31.50 20.48 51.10
C LEU A 912 30.95 20.72 52.50
N PHE A 913 31.60 20.14 53.51
CA PHE A 913 31.27 20.34 54.90
C PHE A 913 31.34 21.81 55.32
N ASN A 914 32.44 22.49 55.01
CA ASN A 914 32.60 23.91 55.31
C ASN A 914 31.56 24.76 54.59
N LEU A 915 31.31 24.51 53.29
CA LEU A 915 30.29 25.23 52.52
C LEU A 915 28.89 25.12 53.17
N LYS A 916 28.48 23.91 53.58
CA LYS A 916 27.16 23.69 54.18
C LYS A 916 27.06 24.26 55.59
N ARG A 917 28.11 24.12 56.40
CA ARG A 917 28.19 24.72 57.73
C ARG A 917 28.09 26.25 57.66
N ASP A 918 28.77 26.88 56.71
CA ASP A 918 28.77 28.34 56.60
C ASP A 918 27.38 28.85 56.16
N ARG A 919 26.69 28.13 55.26
CA ARG A 919 25.28 28.42 54.91
C ARG A 919 24.32 28.26 56.09
N LEU A 920 24.56 27.30 56.98
CA LEU A 920 23.78 27.12 58.21
C LEU A 920 23.87 28.36 59.12
N ARG A 921 25.05 28.99 59.21
CA ARG A 921 25.27 30.18 60.05
C ARG A 921 24.55 31.43 59.51
N PHE A 922 24.43 31.55 58.19
CA PHE A 922 23.80 32.71 57.56
C PHE A 922 22.26 32.67 57.59
N ASN A 923 21.63 31.49 57.55
CA ASN A 923 20.19 31.39 57.27
C ASN A 923 19.24 31.61 58.48
N GLN A 924 19.72 31.83 59.71
CA GLN A 924 18.88 31.99 60.93
C GLN A 924 17.69 31.00 61.04
N ASP A 925 17.82 29.81 60.46
CA ASP A 925 16.73 28.83 60.36
C ASP A 925 16.34 28.36 61.78
N PRO A 926 15.05 28.36 62.18
CA PRO A 926 14.64 27.88 63.50
C PRO A 926 15.10 26.45 63.79
N LYS A 927 15.25 25.59 62.77
CA LYS A 927 15.84 24.24 62.92
C LYS A 927 17.35 24.26 63.20
N ALA A 928 18.06 25.31 62.80
CA ALA A 928 19.48 25.50 63.10
C ALA A 928 19.74 25.86 64.59
N ARG A 929 18.72 26.32 65.32
CA ARG A 929 18.83 26.60 66.77
C ARG A 929 18.94 25.35 67.64
N ALA A 930 18.55 24.19 67.11
CA ALA A 930 18.64 22.88 67.78
C ALA A 930 20.00 22.18 67.58
N LEU A 931 20.84 22.67 66.66
CA LEU A 931 22.19 22.13 66.44
C LEU A 931 23.18 22.75 67.44
N PRO A 932 24.23 22.03 67.88
CA PRO A 932 25.22 22.56 68.82
C PRO A 932 25.82 23.88 68.31
N ARG A 933 25.84 24.92 69.17
CA ARG A 933 26.34 26.28 68.83
C ARG A 933 27.81 26.30 68.34
N VAL A 934 28.57 25.23 68.53
CA VAL A 934 29.97 25.09 68.12
C VAL A 934 30.16 23.82 67.29
N LEU A 935 29.75 23.83 66.02
CA LEU A 935 30.25 22.86 65.04
C LEU A 935 31.71 23.24 64.70
N SER A 936 32.68 22.55 65.30
CA SER A 936 34.11 22.77 65.03
C SER A 936 34.48 22.37 63.60
N GLN A 937 35.50 23.01 63.03
CA GLN A 937 36.09 22.58 61.76
C GLN A 937 36.66 21.15 61.85
N PRO A 938 36.65 20.37 60.75
CA PRO A 938 37.39 19.11 60.69
C PRO A 938 38.87 19.39 61.00
N ARG A 939 39.48 18.58 61.87
CA ARG A 939 40.88 18.77 62.29
C ARG A 939 41.79 17.87 61.46
N CYS A 940 42.86 18.44 60.90
CA CYS A 940 43.93 17.65 60.30
C CYS A 940 44.85 17.15 61.42
N THR A 941 45.14 15.85 61.47
CA THR A 941 46.04 15.27 62.49
C THR A 941 47.30 14.71 61.82
N ASP A 942 48.48 15.06 62.33
CA ASP A 942 49.80 14.76 61.74
C ASP A 942 50.15 13.26 61.60
N ARG A 943 49.30 12.36 62.12
CA ARG A 943 49.53 10.89 62.05
C ARG A 943 48.34 10.06 61.58
N THR A 944 47.14 10.63 61.43
CA THR A 944 45.93 9.85 61.04
C THR A 944 44.87 10.73 60.35
N GLY A 945 45.17 11.28 59.18
CA GLY A 945 44.17 11.91 58.29
C GLY A 945 43.31 13.04 58.90
N VAL A 946 42.27 13.42 58.16
CA VAL A 946 41.27 14.43 58.58
C VAL A 946 40.21 13.77 59.45
N LYS A 947 39.94 14.35 60.63
CA LYS A 947 38.89 13.87 61.54
C LYS A 947 37.71 14.84 61.60
N PHE A 948 36.51 14.33 61.35
CA PHE A 948 35.27 15.10 61.49
C PHE A 948 34.84 15.14 62.96
N PRO A 949 34.19 16.24 63.41
CA PRO A 949 33.73 16.37 64.79
C PRO A 949 32.74 15.25 65.14
N VAL A 950 32.81 14.77 66.38
CA VAL A 950 31.93 13.71 66.92
C VAL A 950 30.63 14.32 67.41
#